data_AF-A0A812IKK7-F1
#
_entry.id   AF-A0A812IKK7-F1
#
_cell.length_a   1.000
_cell.length_b   1.000
_cell.length_c   1.000
_cell.angle_alpha   90.00
_cell.angle_beta   90.00
_cell.angle_gamma   90.00
#
_symmetry.space_group_name_H-M   'P 1'
#
loop_
_entity.id
_entity.type
_entity.pdbx_description
1 polymer ?
#
loop_
_entity_poly.entity_id
_entity_poly.type
_entity_poly.pdbx_seq_one_letter_code
_entity_poly.pdbx_strand_id
1 'polypeptide(L)'
;MTDDVQAEPTGKTKHPSATPTALAGVRIIELGSGPTTGLAGMILADFGAEVVRITPPQTPEIEKLPGANMWHRGKHTLLLDLNTTEDHLQLQQLLASADVLVCNWRPVSLRARKLHPEQLNKQYPHLHFCHITGFGGDGPMADCPGYEHAVAAYCGRMQMFTGIVDRPGPVFSALQVGIHACVQAAVSGILAALYASRESHRGQLIETSLLQGMLAYEQGPMLGGQFRERFPDLLPALAAPTEDVPMPSLFYHPAQAADGRWMQFGNLLPHLFDNFLIATDLIDIIADPDFNPKQLLLTDKDKHEAFRNRMLARIAERTSKDWMADLIKDGGVVAGIYQTTQEALSDPDIVANGHVIETAQGHRQLGPLARLTETPAQPGGNSSTTSAETLVSHWINSPRPGPAQNSGTHLPLTGLKVVEIATIIAAPLGASFLADMGATVIKVEQIGGDPFRGMLSGIGSARVNPGKQSISLNMKSAEGQKIVHQLVADADIVIHNYRPGVPERLGIDYATLSAINPGLIFLQCNGYGPDGPSALRPSTHPIPGAAVGGVLYQMGEHVPDTLQDIDNIRLWTSRLMRANEVNPDPNTAMVVTSSVLLGLYARQSTGKGQQILIDMFGANAYANQDDFLDYPGKPERLQPDAGLHGLTPTYRLYNCAEGQWVFLALLSEKEKTNFSNTLKNAGIGSAADIDWHADHASLTQQLSSVFQLYNAAYWQTLLVPAGVACVPASGHAPNTFWLNDDQVSACGFIAPAKHPQWGDYFRHGASLGNRGPVRYAANHQLHPDILSAYWEHGFYTFTDVVADEEIDALRQDINVLLARAPTGQHANTDAQGRPAFGSEFTRPTYTFAKPLSDPWGGTTLLNGRHPTKMNEPQAASNAPDEIVYLISGMCQSMPAGLRLYGHADLLSIAAAINGDDFVPYNDAIFVKQAGLGGAVSWHQDGVTHWQADNWDEGIHGFNFQVQLYECTPHNCLWVMPGTHKLGKIDIKKLVADNGGSEQLPGAVPLTCAPGDVTVVNRQLLHGSFANSSDNTRISLTFGFHRRSSVLGATGALSQSSREVYDAQRIHDRACVIGVAIDARAQHYPDQRRYDYQPLKGFEDSLRFNPETYARVIKDYNLKDLSI
;
A
#
# COMPACT_ATOMS: atom_id res chain seq x y z
N MET A 1 -36.39 72.27 -19.99
CA MET A 1 -37.85 72.22 -19.84
C MET A 1 -38.21 70.76 -19.98
N THR A 2 -38.23 70.00 -18.89
CA THR A 2 -39.31 69.76 -17.88
C THR A 2 -39.71 68.28 -18.03
N ASP A 3 -39.44 67.49 -16.99
CA ASP A 3 -40.27 66.47 -16.30
C ASP A 3 -41.40 65.78 -17.11
N ASP A 4 -41.76 64.50 -16.96
CA ASP A 4 -41.56 63.51 -15.89
C ASP A 4 -42.07 62.14 -16.41
N VAL A 5 -41.86 61.08 -15.60
CA VAL A 5 -42.69 59.88 -15.36
C VAL A 5 -41.85 58.61 -15.19
N GLN A 6 -41.85 58.15 -13.94
CA GLN A 6 -41.22 56.95 -13.38
C GLN A 6 -41.84 55.64 -13.91
N ALA A 7 -41.00 54.61 -14.03
CA ALA A 7 -41.39 53.20 -13.97
C ALA A 7 -40.46 52.46 -12.99
N GLU A 8 -41.04 51.68 -12.09
CA GLU A 8 -40.38 50.93 -11.00
C GLU A 8 -39.38 49.86 -11.47
N PRO A 9 -38.36 49.52 -10.66
CA PRO A 9 -37.32 48.57 -11.02
C PRO A 9 -37.71 47.13 -10.64
N THR A 10 -38.08 46.30 -11.63
CA THR A 10 -38.07 44.84 -11.48
C THR A 10 -36.82 44.27 -12.11
N GLY A 11 -35.70 44.33 -11.39
CA GLY A 11 -34.44 43.73 -11.79
C GLY A 11 -33.83 42.96 -10.63
N LYS A 12 -34.22 41.70 -10.47
CA LYS A 12 -33.44 40.74 -9.68
C LYS A 12 -32.05 40.67 -10.30
N THR A 13 -31.08 41.31 -9.66
CA THR A 13 -29.65 41.11 -9.92
C THR A 13 -29.35 39.63 -9.73
N LYS A 14 -29.14 38.90 -10.83
CA LYS A 14 -28.47 37.60 -10.78
C LYS A 14 -27.08 37.84 -10.22
N HIS A 15 -26.85 37.41 -8.98
CA HIS A 15 -25.50 37.22 -8.47
C HIS A 15 -24.75 36.32 -9.46
N PRO A 16 -23.48 36.62 -9.81
CA PRO A 16 -22.68 35.69 -10.59
C PRO A 16 -22.59 34.38 -9.78
N SER A 17 -23.08 33.28 -10.35
CA SER A 17 -22.96 31.96 -9.73
C SER A 17 -21.48 31.66 -9.55
N ALA A 18 -21.05 31.42 -8.31
CA ALA A 18 -19.67 31.04 -8.00
C ALA A 18 -19.26 29.84 -8.87
N THR A 19 -18.04 29.86 -9.42
CA THR A 19 -17.49 28.74 -10.18
C THR A 19 -17.47 27.50 -9.29
N PRO A 20 -18.06 26.37 -9.72
CA PRO A 20 -18.10 25.15 -8.92
C PRO A 20 -16.68 24.61 -8.67
N THR A 21 -16.42 24.15 -7.45
CA THR A 21 -15.17 23.47 -7.07
C THR A 21 -15.36 21.95 -7.12
N ALA A 22 -14.27 21.20 -7.35
CA ALA A 22 -14.34 19.75 -7.51
C ALA A 22 -14.88 19.06 -6.26
N LEU A 23 -14.44 19.48 -5.07
CA LEU A 23 -14.72 18.86 -3.79
C LEU A 23 -15.72 19.66 -2.92
N ALA A 24 -16.55 20.48 -3.55
CA ALA A 24 -17.58 21.26 -2.86
C ALA A 24 -18.43 20.36 -1.95
N GLY A 25 -18.49 20.70 -0.66
CA GLY A 25 -19.29 19.99 0.33
C GLY A 25 -18.63 18.76 0.94
N VAL A 26 -17.38 18.43 0.58
CA VAL A 26 -16.57 17.43 1.30
C VAL A 26 -16.00 18.05 2.57
N ARG A 27 -16.15 17.36 3.70
CA ARG A 27 -15.72 17.81 5.04
C ARG A 27 -14.62 16.90 5.58
N ILE A 28 -13.47 17.48 5.90
CA ILE A 28 -12.28 16.73 6.30
C ILE A 28 -11.77 17.22 7.65
N ILE A 29 -11.51 16.29 8.55
CA ILE A 29 -10.75 16.54 9.77
C ILE A 29 -9.31 16.13 9.52
N GLU A 30 -8.38 17.04 9.76
CA GLU A 30 -6.95 16.76 9.76
C GLU A 30 -6.46 16.67 11.21
N LEU A 31 -6.03 15.47 11.60
CA LEU A 31 -5.49 15.16 12.93
C LEU A 31 -4.04 14.69 12.80
N GLY A 32 -3.12 15.63 12.71
CA GLY A 32 -1.72 15.31 12.53
C GLY A 32 -0.84 16.54 12.48
N SER A 33 0.46 16.31 12.30
CA SER A 33 1.43 17.40 12.12
C SER A 33 2.42 17.12 11.00
N GLY A 34 2.98 18.19 10.46
CA GLY A 34 4.00 18.12 9.41
C GLY A 34 3.43 17.89 8.00
N PRO A 35 4.31 17.58 7.03
CA PRO A 35 3.97 17.69 5.62
C PRO A 35 3.02 16.59 5.10
N THR A 36 2.97 15.40 5.71
CA THR A 36 2.15 14.30 5.17
C THR A 36 0.65 14.56 5.27
N THR A 37 0.16 14.90 6.46
CA THR A 37 -1.24 15.34 6.67
C THR A 37 -1.45 16.75 6.11
N GLY A 38 -0.46 17.63 6.33
CA GLY A 38 -0.47 19.01 5.85
C GLY A 38 -0.74 19.12 4.35
N LEU A 39 0.07 18.49 3.51
CA LEU A 39 -0.07 18.59 2.06
C LEU A 39 -1.31 17.86 1.54
N ALA A 40 -1.70 16.73 2.14
CA ALA A 40 -2.92 16.02 1.75
C ALA A 40 -4.16 16.91 1.97
N GLY A 41 -4.26 17.53 3.15
CA GLY A 41 -5.30 18.51 3.45
C GLY A 41 -5.24 19.75 2.55
N MET A 42 -4.04 20.26 2.26
CA MET A 42 -3.83 21.40 1.36
C MET A 42 -4.38 21.13 -0.04
N ILE A 43 -4.00 19.99 -0.63
CA ILE A 43 -4.45 19.62 -1.98
C ILE A 43 -5.97 19.54 -2.02
N LEU A 44 -6.59 18.86 -1.06
CA LEU A 44 -8.05 18.72 -1.02
C LEU A 44 -8.75 20.07 -0.77
N ALA A 45 -8.19 20.94 0.06
CA ALA A 45 -8.69 22.30 0.29
C ALA A 45 -8.58 23.19 -0.96
N ASP A 46 -7.46 23.13 -1.69
CA ASP A 46 -7.27 23.86 -2.96
C ASP A 46 -8.36 23.48 -3.98
N PHE A 47 -8.93 22.28 -3.90
CA PHE A 47 -10.03 21.81 -4.76
C PHE A 47 -11.42 21.96 -4.13
N GLY A 48 -11.53 22.66 -3.00
CA GLY A 48 -12.79 23.09 -2.40
C GLY A 48 -13.34 22.24 -1.26
N ALA A 49 -12.57 21.29 -0.73
CA ALA A 49 -12.95 20.60 0.50
C ALA A 49 -12.86 21.54 1.71
N GLU A 50 -13.80 21.46 2.63
CA GLU A 50 -13.74 22.15 3.91
C GLU A 50 -12.86 21.35 4.87
N VAL A 51 -11.65 21.86 5.17
CA VAL A 51 -10.67 21.16 6.02
C VAL A 51 -10.54 21.85 7.37
N VAL A 52 -10.86 21.12 8.44
CA VAL A 52 -10.65 21.53 9.83
C VAL A 52 -9.41 20.82 10.38
N ARG A 53 -8.35 21.57 10.62
CA ARG A 53 -7.12 21.09 11.24
C ARG A 53 -7.22 21.19 12.75
N ILE A 54 -7.03 20.07 13.44
CA ILE A 54 -6.96 19.99 14.89
C ILE A 54 -5.50 20.08 15.32
N THR A 55 -5.15 21.12 16.07
CA THR A 55 -3.79 21.30 16.59
C THR A 55 -3.81 21.37 18.12
N PRO A 56 -2.81 20.78 18.80
CA PRO A 56 -2.67 20.94 20.25
C PRO A 56 -2.33 22.39 20.62
N PRO A 57 -2.56 22.81 21.89
CA PRO A 57 -2.21 24.16 22.37
C PRO A 57 -0.73 24.51 22.22
N GLN A 58 0.14 23.51 22.33
CA GLN A 58 1.57 23.66 22.10
C GLN A 58 1.91 23.27 20.66
N THR A 59 2.40 24.23 19.88
CA THR A 59 2.83 24.01 18.49
C THR A 59 3.97 22.98 18.42
N PRO A 60 3.80 21.85 17.71
CA PRO A 60 4.87 20.89 17.48
C PRO A 60 6.07 21.50 16.73
N GLU A 61 7.30 21.05 16.99
CA GLU A 61 8.50 21.59 16.33
C GLU A 61 8.46 21.47 14.80
N ILE A 62 7.90 20.39 14.26
CA ILE A 62 7.75 20.18 12.82
C ILE A 62 6.86 21.25 12.15
N GLU A 63 6.00 21.92 12.92
CA GLU A 63 5.12 23.00 12.44
C GLU A 63 5.81 24.37 12.41
N LYS A 64 7.07 24.45 12.85
CA LYS A 64 7.90 25.64 12.75
C LYS A 64 8.77 25.65 11.49
N LEU A 65 8.74 24.57 10.70
CA LEU A 65 9.47 24.49 9.45
C LEU A 65 8.94 25.53 8.45
N PRO A 66 9.78 26.12 7.59
CA PRO A 66 9.36 27.18 6.67
C PRO A 66 8.15 26.81 5.80
N GLY A 67 8.09 25.56 5.31
CA GLY A 67 7.00 25.05 4.49
C GLY A 67 5.63 24.99 5.18
N ALA A 68 5.57 24.96 6.53
CA ALA A 68 4.32 24.78 7.27
C ALA A 68 3.27 25.87 6.97
N ASN A 69 3.73 27.10 6.68
CA ASN A 69 2.84 28.19 6.27
C ASN A 69 2.03 27.86 5.02
N MET A 70 2.64 27.14 4.07
CA MET A 70 2.00 26.71 2.83
C MET A 70 1.16 25.46 3.05
N TRP A 71 1.63 24.49 3.83
CA TRP A 71 0.90 23.23 4.07
C TRP A 71 -0.49 23.43 4.63
N HIS A 72 -0.73 24.54 5.32
CA HIS A 72 -1.99 24.82 6.00
C HIS A 72 -2.88 25.84 5.29
N ARG A 73 -2.52 26.24 4.06
CA ARG A 73 -3.35 27.14 3.27
C ARG A 73 -4.72 26.52 2.97
N GLY A 74 -5.75 27.35 2.94
CA GLY A 74 -7.13 26.92 2.67
C GLY A 74 -7.81 26.18 3.83
N LYS A 75 -7.16 26.02 4.98
CA LYS A 75 -7.70 25.28 6.13
C LYS A 75 -8.18 26.18 7.25
N HIS A 76 -9.06 25.62 8.08
CA HIS A 76 -9.52 26.21 9.33
C HIS A 76 -8.83 25.52 10.51
N THR A 77 -8.11 26.26 11.35
CA THR A 77 -7.40 25.69 12.50
C THR A 77 -8.23 25.80 13.78
N LEU A 78 -8.43 24.67 14.46
CA LEU A 78 -9.07 24.57 15.77
C LEU A 78 -8.05 24.04 16.81
N LEU A 79 -7.96 24.74 17.93
CA LEU A 79 -7.09 24.36 19.06
C LEU A 79 -7.85 23.45 20.00
N LEU A 80 -7.39 22.20 20.17
CA LEU A 80 -7.98 21.23 21.10
C LEU A 80 -6.88 20.55 21.93
N ASP A 81 -7.01 20.58 23.26
CA ASP A 81 -6.26 19.72 24.18
C ASP A 81 -7.02 18.40 24.38
N LEU A 82 -6.67 17.43 23.55
CA LEU A 82 -7.29 16.10 23.55
C LEU A 82 -6.96 15.25 24.80
N ASN A 83 -6.30 15.82 25.81
CA ASN A 83 -6.22 15.22 27.15
C ASN A 83 -7.39 15.65 28.06
N THR A 84 -8.19 16.63 27.64
CA THR A 84 -9.40 17.06 28.36
C THR A 84 -10.63 16.35 27.82
N THR A 85 -11.61 16.09 28.70
CA THR A 85 -12.88 15.44 28.30
C THR A 85 -13.72 16.33 27.38
N GLU A 86 -13.67 17.65 27.57
CA GLU A 86 -14.44 18.62 26.80
C GLU A 86 -13.99 18.67 25.34
N ASP A 87 -12.69 18.85 25.10
CA ASP A 87 -12.12 18.91 23.75
C ASP A 87 -12.22 17.55 23.05
N HIS A 88 -12.09 16.45 23.80
CA HIS A 88 -12.33 15.11 23.27
C HIS A 88 -13.78 14.97 22.80
N LEU A 89 -14.77 15.46 23.56
CA LEU A 89 -16.17 15.42 23.15
C LEU A 89 -16.42 16.27 21.89
N GLN A 90 -15.79 17.44 21.80
CA GLN A 90 -15.89 18.29 20.61
C GLN A 90 -15.34 17.61 19.36
N LEU A 91 -14.19 16.92 19.47
CA LEU A 91 -13.65 16.10 18.38
C LEU A 91 -14.65 15.00 17.95
N GLN A 92 -15.28 14.32 18.91
CA GLN A 92 -16.28 13.28 18.61
C GLN A 92 -17.51 13.84 17.87
N GLN A 93 -17.95 15.05 18.18
CA GLN A 93 -19.05 15.70 17.47
C GLN A 93 -18.65 16.10 16.03
N LEU A 94 -17.40 16.55 15.86
CA LEU A 94 -16.85 16.84 14.53
C LEU A 94 -16.74 15.57 13.68
N LEU A 95 -16.25 14.46 14.24
CA LEU A 95 -16.14 13.17 13.55
C LEU A 95 -17.50 12.67 13.04
N ALA A 96 -18.59 12.92 13.77
CA ALA A 96 -19.96 12.60 13.34
C ALA A 96 -20.45 13.39 12.11
N SER A 97 -19.75 14.47 11.77
CA SER A 97 -20.15 15.45 10.75
C SER A 97 -19.18 15.52 9.57
N ALA A 98 -18.06 14.80 9.66
CA ALA A 98 -17.01 14.74 8.64
C ALA A 98 -17.22 13.57 7.68
N ASP A 99 -16.74 13.71 6.45
CA ASP A 99 -16.66 12.61 5.49
C ASP A 99 -15.36 11.84 5.63
N VAL A 100 -14.28 12.55 6.01
CA VAL A 100 -12.92 12.01 6.06
C VAL A 100 -12.21 12.47 7.34
N LEU A 101 -11.53 11.54 8.02
CA LEU A 101 -10.50 11.82 9.00
C LEU A 101 -9.14 11.47 8.39
N VAL A 102 -8.21 12.42 8.30
CA VAL A 102 -6.81 12.18 7.91
C VAL A 102 -5.94 12.26 9.15
N CYS A 103 -5.18 11.21 9.45
CA CYS A 103 -4.33 11.14 10.64
C CYS A 103 -2.97 10.52 10.35
N ASN A 104 -1.92 11.06 10.98
CA ASN A 104 -0.56 10.49 10.91
C ASN A 104 0.01 10.06 12.26
N TRP A 105 -0.84 9.81 13.25
CA TRP A 105 -0.41 9.30 14.54
C TRP A 105 -0.04 7.83 14.47
N ARG A 106 0.87 7.39 15.34
CA ARG A 106 1.25 5.97 15.45
C ARG A 106 0.07 5.11 15.92
N PRO A 107 -0.02 3.84 15.50
CA PRO A 107 -1.06 2.90 15.95
C PRO A 107 -1.26 2.89 17.48
N VAL A 108 -0.18 2.87 18.27
CA VAL A 108 -0.25 2.92 19.73
C VAL A 108 -0.92 4.20 20.26
N SER A 109 -0.73 5.32 19.57
CA SER A 109 -1.28 6.62 19.96
C SER A 109 -2.78 6.71 19.65
N LEU A 110 -3.23 6.06 18.57
CA LEU A 110 -4.66 5.92 18.23
C LEU A 110 -5.37 5.01 19.23
N ARG A 111 -4.79 3.84 19.55
CA ARG A 111 -5.34 2.92 20.57
C ARG A 111 -5.51 3.60 21.92
N ALA A 112 -4.48 4.32 22.37
CA ALA A 112 -4.52 5.05 23.65
C ALA A 112 -5.64 6.11 23.73
N ARG A 113 -6.11 6.62 22.58
CA ARG A 113 -7.17 7.64 22.48
C ARG A 113 -8.49 7.10 21.92
N LYS A 114 -8.61 5.78 21.75
CA LYS A 114 -9.81 5.12 21.17
C LYS A 114 -10.18 5.65 19.77
N LEU A 115 -9.17 6.00 18.97
CA LEU A 115 -9.32 6.44 17.57
C LEU A 115 -8.77 5.40 16.57
N HIS A 116 -8.77 4.12 16.94
CA HIS A 116 -8.33 3.05 16.03
C HIS A 116 -9.45 2.71 15.02
N PRO A 117 -9.12 2.19 13.83
CA PRO A 117 -10.06 2.02 12.72
C PRO A 117 -11.37 1.32 13.09
N GLU A 118 -11.30 0.22 13.84
CA GLU A 118 -12.45 -0.61 14.23
C GLU A 118 -13.43 0.19 15.09
N GLN A 119 -12.93 0.94 16.08
CA GLN A 119 -13.73 1.80 16.93
C GLN A 119 -14.34 2.96 16.16
N LEU A 120 -13.56 3.59 15.26
CA LEU A 120 -14.06 4.69 14.43
C LEU A 120 -15.17 4.23 13.50
N ASN A 121 -15.02 3.07 12.85
CA ASN A 121 -16.06 2.49 11.99
C ASN A 121 -17.31 2.12 12.79
N LYS A 122 -17.16 1.50 13.97
CA LYS A 122 -18.29 1.16 14.86
C LYS A 122 -19.09 2.40 15.27
N GLN A 123 -18.40 3.51 15.52
CA GLN A 123 -19.03 4.75 16.02
C GLN A 123 -19.51 5.68 14.90
N TYR A 124 -18.78 5.71 13.78
CA TYR A 124 -18.99 6.58 12.63
C TYR A 124 -18.89 5.76 11.33
N PRO A 125 -19.88 4.92 11.02
CA PRO A 125 -19.80 3.99 9.88
C PRO A 125 -19.84 4.67 8.50
N HIS A 126 -20.01 5.99 8.46
CA HIS A 126 -19.90 6.81 7.25
C HIS A 126 -18.50 7.41 7.04
N LEU A 127 -17.68 7.45 8.10
CA LEU A 127 -16.42 8.18 8.11
C LEU A 127 -15.34 7.37 7.39
N HIS A 128 -14.72 7.96 6.38
CA HIS A 128 -13.51 7.44 5.78
C HIS A 128 -12.31 7.78 6.67
N PHE A 129 -11.57 6.77 7.12
CA PHE A 129 -10.40 6.99 7.93
C PHE A 129 -9.12 6.81 7.11
N CYS A 130 -8.44 7.90 6.80
CA CYS A 130 -7.14 7.89 6.15
C CYS A 130 -6.01 7.92 7.19
N HIS A 131 -5.30 6.80 7.32
CA HIS A 131 -4.18 6.64 8.24
C HIS A 131 -2.85 6.61 7.48
N ILE A 132 -1.99 7.58 7.78
CA ILE A 132 -0.67 7.77 7.17
C ILE A 132 0.42 7.42 8.18
N THR A 133 1.23 6.40 7.92
CA THR A 133 2.30 5.96 8.84
C THR A 133 3.70 6.11 8.24
N GLY A 134 4.75 5.88 9.05
CA GLY A 134 6.11 5.78 8.53
C GLY A 134 6.37 4.48 7.79
N PHE A 135 6.04 3.36 8.43
CA PHE A 135 6.47 2.02 7.98
C PHE A 135 5.31 1.07 7.65
N GLY A 136 4.05 1.48 7.84
CA GLY A 136 2.85 0.63 7.74
C GLY A 136 2.12 0.53 9.09
N GLY A 137 0.86 0.09 9.06
CA GLY A 137 0.04 -0.13 10.27
C GLY A 137 0.37 -1.43 11.02
N ASP A 138 1.01 -2.37 10.33
CA ASP A 138 1.32 -3.73 10.80
C ASP A 138 2.83 -3.98 10.89
N GLY A 139 3.22 -5.08 11.54
CA GLY A 139 4.61 -5.54 11.57
C GLY A 139 5.51 -4.87 12.61
N PRO A 140 6.79 -5.29 12.69
CA PRO A 140 7.71 -4.89 13.76
C PRO A 140 8.02 -3.39 13.78
N MET A 141 7.87 -2.68 12.65
CA MET A 141 8.15 -1.24 12.53
C MET A 141 6.90 -0.37 12.63
N ALA A 142 5.71 -0.92 12.87
CA ALA A 142 4.43 -0.19 12.86
C ALA A 142 4.40 1.05 13.78
N ASP A 143 5.01 0.92 14.97
CA ASP A 143 5.07 2.00 15.98
C ASP A 143 6.39 2.79 15.97
N CYS A 144 7.26 2.55 14.97
CA CYS A 144 8.46 3.36 14.74
C CYS A 144 8.06 4.79 14.31
N PRO A 145 8.69 5.87 14.85
CA PRO A 145 8.42 7.23 14.39
C PRO A 145 8.68 7.38 12.88
N GLY A 146 7.69 7.90 12.15
CA GLY A 146 7.75 8.03 10.69
C GLY A 146 8.43 9.31 10.24
N TYR A 147 9.67 9.20 9.74
CA TYR A 147 10.41 10.29 9.13
C TYR A 147 10.92 9.90 7.75
N GLU A 148 10.79 10.79 6.76
CA GLU A 148 11.20 10.59 5.36
C GLU A 148 12.58 9.93 5.24
N HIS A 149 13.58 10.54 5.87
CA HIS A 149 14.97 10.12 5.71
C HIS A 149 15.29 8.85 6.50
N ALA A 150 14.59 8.58 7.60
CA ALA A 150 14.69 7.28 8.27
C ALA A 150 14.14 6.17 7.37
N VAL A 151 12.98 6.39 6.75
CA VAL A 151 12.40 5.43 5.80
C VAL A 151 13.29 5.23 4.58
N ALA A 152 13.85 6.31 4.02
CA ALA A 152 14.80 6.22 2.91
C ALA A 152 16.09 5.46 3.27
N ALA A 153 16.58 5.59 4.50
CA ALA A 153 17.69 4.80 4.99
C ALA A 153 17.30 3.32 5.12
N TYR A 154 16.17 3.03 5.76
CA TYR A 154 15.67 1.68 6.03
C TYR A 154 15.47 0.86 4.75
N CYS A 155 14.87 1.45 3.71
CA CYS A 155 14.63 0.77 2.44
C CYS A 155 15.86 0.76 1.50
N GLY A 156 17.04 1.15 2.00
CA GLY A 156 18.29 1.15 1.25
C GLY A 156 18.44 2.27 0.22
N ARG A 157 17.48 3.20 0.11
CA ARG A 157 17.51 4.27 -0.91
C ARG A 157 18.76 5.14 -0.80
N MET A 158 19.24 5.41 0.41
CA MET A 158 20.48 6.18 0.63
C MET A 158 21.73 5.53 0.01
N GLN A 159 21.73 4.22 -0.26
CA GLN A 159 22.82 3.56 -0.97
C GLN A 159 22.86 3.93 -2.47
N MET A 160 21.74 4.40 -3.04
CA MET A 160 21.63 4.83 -4.44
C MET A 160 22.47 6.06 -4.76
N PHE A 161 22.89 6.80 -3.74
CA PHE A 161 23.67 8.02 -3.84
C PHE A 161 25.15 7.83 -3.49
N THR A 162 25.60 6.60 -3.22
CA THR A 162 27.01 6.31 -2.96
C THR A 162 27.90 6.84 -4.10
N GLY A 163 29.02 7.46 -3.75
CA GLY A 163 29.99 8.01 -4.70
C GLY A 163 29.74 9.45 -5.16
N ILE A 164 28.64 10.10 -4.77
CA ILE A 164 28.44 11.54 -5.09
C ILE A 164 29.29 12.48 -4.23
N VAL A 165 29.90 11.95 -3.17
CA VAL A 165 30.83 12.64 -2.26
C VAL A 165 32.00 11.71 -1.96
N ASP A 166 33.18 12.29 -1.69
CA ASP A 166 34.44 11.55 -1.44
C ASP A 166 34.49 10.93 -0.04
N ARG A 167 33.57 10.00 0.25
CA ARG A 167 33.60 9.18 1.46
C ARG A 167 32.88 7.85 1.28
N PRO A 168 33.23 6.82 2.08
CA PRO A 168 32.55 5.54 2.03
C PRO A 168 31.14 5.60 2.63
N GLY A 169 30.33 4.60 2.26
CA GLY A 169 29.03 4.33 2.86
C GLY A 169 27.85 5.08 2.23
N PRO A 170 26.64 4.92 2.80
CA PRO A 170 25.40 5.48 2.25
C PRO A 170 25.44 7.01 2.29
N VAL A 171 24.73 7.65 1.37
CA VAL A 171 24.65 9.11 1.28
C VAL A 171 23.24 9.59 1.59
N PHE A 172 23.13 10.67 2.36
CA PHE A 172 21.85 11.25 2.75
C PHE A 172 21.00 11.55 1.52
N SER A 173 19.75 11.12 1.52
CA SER A 173 18.83 11.35 0.41
C SER A 173 17.97 12.58 0.69
N ALA A 174 18.36 13.74 0.15
CA ALA A 174 17.81 15.02 0.56
C ALA A 174 16.39 15.28 0.04
N LEU A 175 16.09 14.86 -1.20
CA LEU A 175 14.79 15.10 -1.81
C LEU A 175 13.69 14.24 -1.17
N GLN A 176 12.59 14.88 -0.75
CA GLN A 176 11.50 14.30 0.04
C GLN A 176 10.45 13.56 -0.82
N VAL A 177 10.91 12.60 -1.61
CA VAL A 177 10.09 11.88 -2.59
C VAL A 177 9.10 10.90 -1.93
N GLY A 178 9.41 10.38 -0.75
CA GLY A 178 8.54 9.50 0.03
C GLY A 178 7.32 10.25 0.57
N ILE A 179 7.52 11.45 1.13
CA ILE A 179 6.43 12.37 1.51
C ILE A 179 5.55 12.65 0.30
N HIS A 180 6.12 13.03 -0.85
CA HIS A 180 5.34 13.31 -2.07
C HIS A 180 4.49 12.11 -2.48
N ALA A 181 5.10 10.94 -2.65
CA ALA A 181 4.37 9.73 -3.07
C ALA A 181 3.29 9.33 -2.03
N CYS A 182 3.61 9.37 -0.74
CA CYS A 182 2.69 9.04 0.33
C CYS A 182 1.48 10.00 0.37
N VAL A 183 1.71 11.30 0.23
CA VAL A 183 0.63 12.31 0.15
C VAL A 183 -0.28 12.05 -1.05
N GLN A 184 0.30 11.79 -2.23
CA GLN A 184 -0.49 11.50 -3.42
C GLN A 184 -1.27 10.18 -3.30
N ALA A 185 -0.70 9.16 -2.68
CA ALA A 185 -1.39 7.91 -2.38
C ALA A 185 -2.57 8.13 -1.42
N ALA A 186 -2.38 8.94 -0.36
CA ALA A 186 -3.44 9.31 0.56
C ALA A 186 -4.57 10.08 -0.13
N VAL A 187 -4.24 11.11 -0.93
CA VAL A 187 -5.22 11.87 -1.73
C VAL A 187 -5.97 10.96 -2.69
N SER A 188 -5.27 10.10 -3.42
CA SER A 188 -5.88 9.13 -4.33
C SER A 188 -6.82 8.17 -3.59
N GLY A 189 -6.39 7.62 -2.44
CA GLY A 189 -7.20 6.72 -1.63
C GLY A 189 -8.47 7.40 -1.10
N ILE A 190 -8.37 8.64 -0.63
CA ILE A 190 -9.51 9.46 -0.18
C ILE A 190 -10.49 9.69 -1.32
N LEU A 191 -10.02 10.14 -2.49
CA LEU A 191 -10.88 10.42 -3.63
C LEU A 191 -11.56 9.15 -4.16
N ALA A 192 -10.81 8.04 -4.24
CA ALA A 192 -11.35 6.75 -4.63
C ALA A 192 -12.42 6.26 -3.64
N ALA A 193 -12.19 6.44 -2.33
CA ALA A 193 -13.16 6.09 -1.29
C ALA A 193 -14.44 6.91 -1.39
N LEU A 194 -14.33 8.23 -1.50
CA LEU A 194 -15.46 9.13 -1.66
C LEU A 194 -16.25 8.82 -2.94
N TYR A 195 -15.56 8.50 -4.04
CA TYR A 195 -16.19 8.12 -5.30
C TYR A 195 -16.94 6.79 -5.21
N ALA A 196 -16.36 5.79 -4.54
CA ALA A 196 -16.96 4.47 -4.37
C ALA A 196 -18.14 4.48 -3.38
N SER A 197 -18.07 5.30 -2.32
CA SER A 197 -19.09 5.36 -1.27
C SER A 197 -20.27 6.29 -1.59
N ARG A 198 -20.36 6.84 -2.80
CA ARG A 198 -21.35 7.88 -3.14
C ARG A 198 -22.81 7.45 -2.96
N GLU A 199 -23.10 6.17 -3.18
CA GLU A 199 -24.44 5.58 -3.07
C GLU A 199 -24.66 4.93 -1.70
N SER A 200 -23.62 4.34 -1.13
CA SER A 200 -23.71 3.59 0.12
C SER A 200 -23.51 4.44 1.36
N HIS A 201 -22.83 5.59 1.25
CA HIS A 201 -22.32 6.39 2.36
C HIS A 201 -21.52 5.59 3.39
N ARG A 202 -20.93 4.45 3.00
CA ARG A 202 -20.14 3.61 3.89
C ARG A 202 -18.69 4.09 3.92
N GLY A 203 -18.20 4.37 5.12
CA GLY A 203 -16.81 4.69 5.39
C GLY A 203 -15.90 3.46 5.22
N GLN A 204 -14.64 3.71 4.90
CA GLN A 204 -13.60 2.68 4.84
C GLN A 204 -12.27 3.18 5.42
N LEU A 205 -11.43 2.22 5.80
CA LEU A 205 -10.04 2.47 6.13
C LEU A 205 -9.23 2.67 4.84
N ILE A 206 -8.45 3.75 4.79
CA ILE A 206 -7.51 4.08 3.73
C ILE A 206 -6.14 4.13 4.40
N GLU A 207 -5.25 3.23 4.03
CA GLU A 207 -3.92 3.17 4.62
C GLU A 207 -2.84 3.46 3.59
N THR A 208 -1.86 4.24 4.02
CA THR A 208 -0.59 4.35 3.31
C THR A 208 0.55 4.63 4.27
N SER A 209 1.79 4.50 3.78
CA SER A 209 2.97 4.84 4.55
C SER A 209 4.05 5.48 3.68
N LEU A 210 4.98 6.19 4.32
CA LEU A 210 6.19 6.68 3.66
C LEU A 210 6.94 5.51 2.99
N LEU A 211 7.02 4.35 3.67
CA LEU A 211 7.66 3.15 3.13
C LEU A 211 6.94 2.64 1.88
N GLN A 212 5.60 2.54 1.90
CA GLN A 212 4.83 2.15 0.72
C GLN A 212 5.05 3.14 -0.44
N GLY A 213 5.11 4.45 -0.14
CA GLY A 213 5.38 5.49 -1.13
C GLY A 213 6.70 5.29 -1.89
N MET A 214 7.72 4.72 -1.24
CA MET A 214 9.02 4.43 -1.89
C MET A 214 8.92 3.38 -3.00
N LEU A 215 7.89 2.53 -3.02
CA LEU A 215 7.70 1.52 -4.08
C LEU A 215 7.48 2.13 -5.47
N ALA A 216 7.01 3.37 -5.57
CA ALA A 216 6.83 4.05 -6.86
C ALA A 216 8.18 4.28 -7.57
N TYR A 217 9.28 4.38 -6.82
CA TYR A 217 10.64 4.63 -7.32
C TYR A 217 11.38 3.32 -7.66
N GLU A 218 10.79 2.16 -7.38
CA GLU A 218 11.28 0.88 -7.88
C GLU A 218 10.92 0.74 -9.38
N GLN A 219 11.90 0.98 -10.26
CA GLN A 219 11.72 1.06 -11.71
C GLN A 219 12.11 -0.23 -12.47
N GLY A 220 11.95 -1.39 -11.83
CA GLY A 220 12.26 -2.69 -12.42
C GLY A 220 13.46 -3.45 -11.84
N PRO A 221 14.44 -2.85 -11.12
CA PRO A 221 15.53 -3.63 -10.54
C PRO A 221 15.12 -4.79 -9.62
N MET A 222 14.02 -4.66 -8.87
CA MET A 222 13.45 -5.76 -8.07
C MET A 222 12.97 -6.89 -8.97
N LEU A 223 12.33 -6.57 -10.10
CA LEU A 223 11.87 -7.56 -11.08
C LEU A 223 13.07 -8.25 -11.73
N GLY A 224 14.08 -7.49 -12.18
CA GLY A 224 15.28 -8.04 -12.80
C GLY A 224 16.08 -8.95 -11.86
N GLY A 225 16.16 -8.59 -10.58
CA GLY A 225 16.84 -9.40 -9.55
C GLY A 225 16.24 -10.78 -9.33
N GLN A 226 14.97 -10.99 -9.67
CA GLN A 226 14.29 -12.30 -9.59
C GLN A 226 14.58 -13.20 -10.80
N PHE A 227 15.08 -12.63 -11.90
CA PHE A 227 15.32 -13.32 -13.16
C PHE A 227 16.78 -13.23 -13.61
N ARG A 228 17.72 -13.47 -12.68
CA ARG A 228 19.16 -13.28 -12.92
C ARG A 228 19.71 -14.06 -14.11
N GLU A 229 19.28 -15.31 -14.29
CA GLU A 229 19.71 -16.17 -15.39
C GLU A 229 19.19 -15.68 -16.76
N ARG A 230 18.05 -14.99 -16.77
CA ARG A 230 17.42 -14.48 -18.00
C ARG A 230 18.00 -13.15 -18.43
N PHE A 231 18.43 -12.33 -17.47
CA PHE A 231 18.94 -10.99 -17.72
C PHE A 231 20.39 -10.82 -17.22
N PRO A 232 21.34 -11.68 -17.64
CA PRO A 232 22.70 -11.65 -17.13
C PRO A 232 23.41 -10.32 -17.43
N ASP A 233 23.13 -9.73 -18.59
CA ASP A 233 23.72 -8.45 -19.02
C ASP A 233 23.24 -7.25 -18.18
N LEU A 234 22.11 -7.39 -17.49
CA LEU A 234 21.60 -6.35 -16.59
C LEU A 234 22.15 -6.49 -15.17
N LEU A 235 22.73 -7.64 -14.79
CA LEU A 235 23.21 -7.87 -13.43
C LEU A 235 24.19 -6.81 -12.91
N PRO A 236 25.16 -6.30 -13.69
CA PRO A 236 26.02 -5.21 -13.23
C PRO A 236 25.25 -3.91 -12.95
N ALA A 237 24.22 -3.60 -13.74
CA ALA A 237 23.35 -2.43 -13.54
C ALA A 237 22.32 -2.62 -12.41
N LEU A 238 22.08 -3.87 -12.00
CA LEU A 238 21.21 -4.27 -10.90
C LEU A 238 21.96 -4.49 -9.58
N ALA A 239 23.29 -4.41 -9.59
CA ALA A 239 24.11 -4.52 -8.40
C ALA A 239 24.00 -3.28 -7.51
N ALA A 240 24.36 -3.42 -6.23
CA ALA A 240 24.46 -2.29 -5.33
C ALA A 240 25.46 -1.25 -5.89
N PRO A 241 25.13 0.05 -5.88
CA PRO A 241 26.03 1.10 -6.36
C PRO A 241 27.36 1.10 -5.61
N THR A 242 28.44 1.39 -6.34
CA THR A 242 29.82 1.50 -5.84
C THR A 242 30.22 2.95 -5.63
N GLU A 243 31.31 3.17 -4.89
CA GLU A 243 31.94 4.49 -4.73
C GLU A 243 32.44 5.05 -6.08
N ASP A 244 32.87 4.18 -7.00
CA ASP A 244 33.19 4.54 -8.36
C ASP A 244 31.91 4.81 -9.17
N VAL A 245 31.58 6.09 -9.37
CA VAL A 245 30.41 6.48 -10.17
C VAL A 245 30.76 6.45 -11.66
N PRO A 246 30.15 5.55 -12.46
CA PRO A 246 30.41 5.49 -13.90
C PRO A 246 29.97 6.76 -14.62
N MET A 247 30.68 7.09 -15.71
CA MET A 247 30.25 8.16 -16.60
C MET A 247 28.86 7.85 -17.18
N PRO A 248 27.99 8.87 -17.30
CA PRO A 248 26.68 8.69 -17.91
C PRO A 248 26.78 8.48 -19.42
N SER A 249 25.69 8.10 -20.09
CA SER A 249 25.71 7.93 -21.57
C SER A 249 25.87 9.27 -22.30
N LEU A 250 26.40 9.27 -23.53
CA LEU A 250 26.64 10.48 -24.32
C LEU A 250 25.36 11.29 -24.59
N PHE A 251 24.24 10.61 -24.83
CA PHE A 251 22.96 11.25 -25.12
C PHE A 251 22.21 11.69 -23.85
N TYR A 252 22.74 11.40 -22.67
CA TYR A 252 22.07 11.59 -21.39
C TYR A 252 23.08 11.99 -20.32
N HIS A 253 23.49 13.26 -20.28
CA HIS A 253 24.59 13.71 -19.41
C HIS A 253 24.41 15.17 -18.94
N PRO A 254 24.94 15.52 -17.76
CA PRO A 254 25.17 16.90 -17.36
C PRO A 254 26.45 17.45 -18.02
N ALA A 255 26.51 18.75 -18.30
CA ALA A 255 27.73 19.43 -18.74
C ALA A 255 27.78 20.86 -18.17
N GLN A 256 28.97 21.43 -18.09
CA GLN A 256 29.18 22.79 -17.59
C GLN A 256 29.37 23.77 -18.75
N ALA A 257 28.71 24.92 -18.67
CA ALA A 257 28.85 26.01 -19.63
C ALA A 257 29.94 27.02 -19.20
N ALA A 258 30.31 27.93 -20.10
CA ALA A 258 31.40 28.90 -19.90
C ALA A 258 31.20 29.86 -18.72
N ASP A 259 29.95 30.10 -18.32
CA ASP A 259 29.55 30.91 -17.18
C ASP A 259 29.53 30.12 -15.86
N GLY A 260 30.05 28.89 -15.85
CA GLY A 260 30.12 28.01 -14.69
C GLY A 260 28.80 27.32 -14.32
N ARG A 261 27.68 27.69 -14.96
CA ARG A 261 26.39 27.04 -14.75
C ARG A 261 26.36 25.64 -15.39
N TRP A 262 25.64 24.74 -14.74
CA TRP A 262 25.44 23.38 -15.21
C TRP A 262 24.16 23.26 -16.06
N MET A 263 24.24 22.43 -17.09
CA MET A 263 23.16 22.08 -18.00
C MET A 263 22.94 20.57 -18.01
N GLN A 264 21.68 20.14 -18.06
CA GLN A 264 21.29 18.74 -18.21
C GLN A 264 20.83 18.48 -19.64
N PHE A 265 21.35 17.43 -20.27
CA PHE A 265 20.93 16.93 -21.58
C PHE A 265 20.29 15.55 -21.46
N GLY A 266 19.22 15.30 -22.23
CA GLY A 266 18.41 14.07 -22.11
C GLY A 266 17.84 13.58 -23.43
N ASN A 267 18.69 13.41 -24.43
CA ASN A 267 18.35 13.14 -25.84
C ASN A 267 18.19 11.63 -26.14
N LEU A 268 17.25 10.96 -25.44
CA LEU A 268 17.09 9.50 -25.40
C LEU A 268 16.73 8.79 -26.72
N LEU A 269 16.36 9.53 -27.77
CA LEU A 269 15.95 8.97 -29.06
C LEU A 269 16.92 9.41 -30.16
N PRO A 270 17.19 8.58 -31.19
CA PRO A 270 18.18 8.90 -32.23
C PRO A 270 18.03 10.28 -32.83
N HIS A 271 16.81 10.66 -33.25
CA HIS A 271 16.54 11.98 -33.82
C HIS A 271 16.79 13.14 -32.83
N LEU A 272 16.63 12.93 -31.52
CA LEU A 272 16.92 13.95 -30.50
C LEU A 272 18.44 14.12 -30.34
N PHE A 273 19.18 13.01 -30.39
CA PHE A 273 20.63 13.05 -30.32
C PHE A 273 21.24 13.66 -31.59
N ASP A 274 20.71 13.33 -32.77
CA ASP A 274 21.10 13.96 -34.03
C ASP A 274 20.89 15.49 -33.99
N ASN A 275 19.75 15.96 -33.47
CA ASN A 275 19.49 17.39 -33.29
C ASN A 275 20.52 18.04 -32.35
N PHE A 276 20.86 17.37 -31.23
CA PHE A 276 21.89 17.84 -30.32
C PHE A 276 23.23 17.99 -31.06
N LEU A 277 23.65 16.95 -31.78
CA LEU A 277 24.90 16.95 -32.54
C LEU A 277 24.94 18.07 -33.60
N ILE A 278 23.83 18.33 -34.30
CA ILE A 278 23.72 19.44 -35.25
C ILE A 278 23.83 20.79 -34.52
N ALA A 279 23.01 20.99 -33.48
CA ALA A 279 22.95 22.26 -32.74
C ALA A 279 24.27 22.61 -32.04
N THR A 280 25.08 21.60 -31.71
CA THR A 280 26.40 21.79 -31.09
C THR A 280 27.57 21.70 -32.07
N ASP A 281 27.33 21.57 -33.38
CA ASP A 281 28.37 21.38 -34.41
C ASP A 281 29.29 20.15 -34.18
N LEU A 282 28.72 19.03 -33.71
CA LEU A 282 29.39 17.75 -33.44
C LEU A 282 28.90 16.62 -34.34
N ILE A 283 28.18 16.95 -35.42
CA ILE A 283 27.56 15.98 -36.33
C ILE A 283 28.57 15.13 -37.11
N ASP A 284 29.85 15.54 -37.13
CA ASP A 284 30.94 14.79 -37.74
C ASP A 284 31.07 13.36 -37.18
N ILE A 285 30.60 13.13 -35.95
CA ILE A 285 30.63 11.82 -35.31
C ILE A 285 29.88 10.72 -36.09
N ILE A 286 28.83 11.10 -36.82
CA ILE A 286 28.03 10.14 -37.59
C ILE A 286 28.86 9.51 -38.73
N ALA A 287 29.93 10.19 -39.18
CA ALA A 287 30.85 9.66 -40.18
C ALA A 287 31.92 8.72 -39.60
N ASP A 288 32.05 8.61 -38.27
CA ASP A 288 32.99 7.65 -37.67
C ASP A 288 32.47 6.22 -37.87
N PRO A 289 33.29 5.30 -38.43
CA PRO A 289 32.85 3.92 -38.68
C PRO A 289 32.47 3.14 -37.43
N ASP A 290 32.92 3.56 -36.24
CA ASP A 290 32.60 2.92 -34.96
C ASP A 290 31.32 3.47 -34.31
N PHE A 291 30.68 4.49 -34.91
CA PHE A 291 29.45 5.06 -34.38
C PHE A 291 28.25 4.15 -34.68
N ASN A 292 27.59 3.67 -33.62
CA ASN A 292 26.38 2.88 -33.71
C ASN A 292 25.15 3.79 -33.50
N PRO A 293 24.40 4.16 -34.56
CA PRO A 293 23.27 5.08 -34.46
C PRO A 293 22.05 4.48 -33.73
N LYS A 294 21.99 3.15 -33.55
CA LYS A 294 20.91 2.51 -32.77
C LYS A 294 21.20 2.55 -31.28
N GLN A 295 22.47 2.44 -30.89
CA GLN A 295 22.90 2.47 -29.50
C GLN A 295 23.36 3.85 -29.04
N LEU A 296 23.49 4.81 -29.97
CA LEU A 296 23.91 6.19 -29.72
C LEU A 296 25.28 6.27 -29.02
N LEU A 297 26.20 5.38 -29.44
CA LEU A 297 27.53 5.26 -28.86
C LEU A 297 28.58 4.90 -29.92
N LEU A 298 29.84 5.22 -29.62
CA LEU A 298 31.00 4.64 -30.27
C LEU A 298 31.32 3.30 -29.63
N THR A 299 31.49 2.24 -30.43
CA THR A 299 31.77 0.89 -29.93
C THR A 299 33.20 0.74 -29.41
N ASP A 300 34.14 1.54 -29.93
CA ASP A 300 35.47 1.67 -29.39
C ASP A 300 35.47 2.57 -28.15
N LYS A 301 36.00 2.07 -27.03
CA LYS A 301 35.93 2.75 -25.73
C LYS A 301 36.78 4.02 -25.67
N ASP A 302 37.96 4.02 -26.30
CA ASP A 302 38.87 5.16 -26.26
C ASP A 302 38.31 6.30 -27.11
N LYS A 303 37.79 5.98 -28.30
CA LYS A 303 37.03 6.94 -29.11
C LYS A 303 35.81 7.47 -28.36
N HIS A 304 35.06 6.62 -27.66
CA HIS A 304 33.87 7.00 -26.91
C HIS A 304 34.19 8.07 -25.87
N GLU A 305 35.24 7.85 -25.07
CA GLU A 305 35.65 8.80 -24.04
C GLU A 305 36.31 10.06 -24.62
N ALA A 306 37.06 9.94 -25.72
CA ALA A 306 37.57 11.10 -26.45
C ALA A 306 36.44 11.99 -26.99
N PHE A 307 35.39 11.38 -27.54
CA PHE A 307 34.21 12.11 -28.02
C PHE A 307 33.42 12.74 -26.88
N ARG A 308 33.29 12.06 -25.74
CA ARG A 308 32.72 12.67 -24.53
C ARG A 308 33.45 13.95 -24.14
N ASN A 309 34.79 13.92 -24.12
CA ASN A 309 35.57 15.10 -23.78
C ASN A 309 35.35 16.23 -24.78
N ARG A 310 35.22 15.92 -26.08
CA ARG A 310 34.83 16.90 -27.12
C ARG A 310 33.46 17.50 -26.83
N MET A 311 32.46 16.70 -26.47
CA MET A 311 31.12 17.17 -26.12
C MET A 311 31.14 18.12 -24.92
N LEU A 312 31.78 17.71 -23.83
CA LEU A 312 31.89 18.51 -22.61
C LEU A 312 32.62 19.83 -22.86
N ALA A 313 33.75 19.78 -23.59
CA ALA A 313 34.49 20.97 -23.98
C ALA A 313 33.66 21.91 -24.86
N ARG A 314 32.89 21.37 -25.81
CA ARG A 314 32.03 22.17 -26.68
C ARG A 314 30.99 22.96 -25.89
N ILE A 315 30.34 22.35 -24.91
CA ILE A 315 29.38 23.07 -24.06
C ILE A 315 30.08 24.17 -23.25
N ALA A 316 31.30 23.94 -22.77
CA ALA A 316 32.10 24.89 -22.01
C ALA A 316 32.58 26.13 -22.82
N GLU A 317 32.39 26.18 -24.14
CA GLU A 317 32.81 27.31 -24.98
C GLU A 317 31.85 28.51 -24.95
N ARG A 318 30.60 28.31 -24.52
CA ARG A 318 29.55 29.36 -24.52
C ARG A 318 28.80 29.38 -23.21
N THR A 319 28.14 30.51 -22.92
CA THR A 319 27.33 30.65 -21.70
C THR A 319 26.10 29.77 -21.75
N SER A 320 25.61 29.34 -20.57
CA SER A 320 24.38 28.56 -20.47
C SER A 320 23.18 29.27 -21.10
N LYS A 321 23.11 30.61 -20.95
CA LYS A 321 22.09 31.46 -21.53
C LYS A 321 22.09 31.42 -23.07
N ASP A 322 23.27 31.54 -23.68
CA ASP A 322 23.38 31.53 -25.15
C ASP A 322 23.04 30.15 -25.72
N TRP A 323 23.47 29.08 -25.05
CA TRP A 323 23.06 27.72 -25.42
C TRP A 323 21.56 27.54 -25.32
N MET A 324 20.94 27.87 -24.18
CA MET A 324 19.50 27.71 -24.01
C MET A 324 18.70 28.52 -25.04
N ALA A 325 19.13 29.74 -25.39
CA ALA A 325 18.47 30.53 -26.43
C ALA A 325 18.45 29.82 -27.79
N ASP A 326 19.58 29.24 -28.21
CA ASP A 326 19.67 28.50 -29.48
C ASP A 326 18.90 27.17 -29.44
N LEU A 327 19.01 26.42 -28.34
CA LEU A 327 18.34 25.13 -28.19
C LEU A 327 16.81 25.25 -28.08
N ILE A 328 16.31 26.32 -27.45
CA ILE A 328 14.88 26.65 -27.45
C ILE A 328 14.42 26.99 -28.86
N LYS A 329 15.21 27.77 -29.61
CA LYS A 329 14.90 28.15 -30.99
C LYS A 329 14.92 26.96 -31.96
N ASP A 330 15.85 26.02 -31.78
CA ASP A 330 15.90 24.75 -32.54
C ASP A 330 14.65 23.90 -32.26
N GLY A 331 14.26 23.78 -30.99
CA GLY A 331 13.05 23.08 -30.55
C GLY A 331 13.15 21.54 -30.60
N GLY A 332 14.25 20.98 -31.09
CA GLY A 332 14.49 19.55 -31.26
C GLY A 332 15.42 18.92 -30.22
N VAL A 333 16.05 19.72 -29.35
CA VAL A 333 17.00 19.27 -28.33
C VAL A 333 16.40 19.28 -26.91
N VAL A 334 16.61 18.19 -26.18
CA VAL A 334 16.22 18.05 -24.78
C VAL A 334 17.32 18.59 -23.88
N ALA A 335 17.12 19.79 -23.33
CA ALA A 335 18.08 20.48 -22.48
C ALA A 335 17.42 21.37 -21.43
N GLY A 336 18.05 21.51 -20.26
CA GLY A 336 17.63 22.38 -19.18
C GLY A 336 18.81 22.83 -18.32
N ILE A 337 18.62 23.86 -17.52
CA ILE A 337 19.64 24.35 -16.58
C ILE A 337 19.39 23.78 -15.19
N TYR A 338 20.47 23.58 -14.43
CA TYR A 338 20.37 23.32 -13.00
C TYR A 338 20.00 24.63 -12.28
N GLN A 339 18.97 24.55 -11.45
CA GLN A 339 18.43 25.68 -10.69
C GLN A 339 18.29 25.30 -9.23
N THR A 340 18.33 26.28 -8.34
CA THR A 340 17.81 26.11 -6.97
C THR A 340 16.28 26.17 -6.98
N THR A 341 15.63 25.73 -5.90
CA THR A 341 14.19 25.91 -5.67
C THR A 341 13.78 27.39 -5.73
N GLN A 342 14.63 28.29 -5.21
CA GLN A 342 14.37 29.74 -5.21
C GLN A 342 14.48 30.37 -6.61
N GLU A 343 15.41 29.89 -7.45
CA GLU A 343 15.46 30.27 -8.87
C GLU A 343 14.21 29.75 -9.61
N ALA A 344 13.82 28.50 -9.36
CA ALA A 344 12.67 27.84 -9.98
C ALA A 344 11.34 28.57 -9.74
N LEU A 345 11.17 29.29 -8.62
CA LEU A 345 10.00 30.15 -8.36
C LEU A 345 9.80 31.26 -9.41
N SER A 346 10.83 31.55 -10.21
CA SER A 346 10.80 32.56 -11.28
C SER A 346 10.97 31.97 -12.68
N ASP A 347 11.02 30.64 -12.79
CA ASP A 347 11.21 29.97 -14.08
C ASP A 347 9.99 30.21 -14.99
N PRO A 348 10.19 30.68 -16.24
CA PRO A 348 9.08 31.00 -17.14
C PRO A 348 8.15 29.82 -17.46
N ASP A 349 8.67 28.60 -17.57
CA ASP A 349 7.86 27.41 -17.83
C ASP A 349 7.04 27.03 -16.58
N ILE A 350 7.61 27.17 -15.39
CA ILE A 350 6.91 26.90 -14.12
C ILE A 350 5.79 27.92 -13.89
N VAL A 351 6.09 29.21 -14.04
CA VAL A 351 5.14 30.31 -13.82
C VAL A 351 4.00 30.27 -14.84
N ALA A 352 4.31 30.11 -16.14
CA ALA A 352 3.29 30.12 -17.19
C ALA A 352 2.27 28.98 -17.05
N ASN A 353 2.69 27.85 -16.49
CA ASN A 353 1.80 26.71 -16.25
C ASN A 353 1.06 26.75 -14.91
N GLY A 354 1.27 27.79 -14.09
CA GLY A 354 0.53 28.00 -12.84
C GLY A 354 1.05 27.21 -11.64
N HIS A 355 2.30 26.70 -11.70
CA HIS A 355 2.93 25.98 -10.60
C HIS A 355 3.51 26.90 -9.52
N VAL A 356 3.47 28.21 -9.75
CA VAL A 356 3.73 29.25 -8.76
C VAL A 356 2.52 30.16 -8.71
N ILE A 357 2.01 30.38 -7.50
CA ILE A 357 0.92 31.32 -7.22
C ILE A 357 1.41 32.41 -6.26
N GLU A 358 0.83 33.59 -6.38
CA GLU A 358 1.04 34.68 -5.43
C GLU A 358 -0.08 34.69 -4.37
N THR A 359 0.30 34.81 -3.10
CA THR A 359 -0.64 35.00 -1.99
C THR A 359 -1.24 36.40 -2.00
N ALA A 360 -2.29 36.61 -1.21
CA ALA A 360 -2.85 37.95 -0.99
C ALA A 360 -1.83 38.95 -0.40
N GLN A 361 -0.77 38.45 0.23
CA GLN A 361 0.34 39.25 0.77
C GLN A 361 1.48 39.48 -0.24
N GLY A 362 1.35 38.99 -1.48
CA GLY A 362 2.37 39.11 -2.53
C GLY A 362 3.54 38.16 -2.39
N HIS A 363 3.39 37.07 -1.64
CA HIS A 363 4.43 36.04 -1.50
C HIS A 363 4.21 34.93 -2.53
N ARG A 364 5.27 34.34 -3.05
CA ARG A 364 5.18 33.24 -4.01
C ARG A 364 5.22 31.89 -3.30
N GLN A 365 4.41 30.96 -3.79
CA GLN A 365 4.38 29.59 -3.27
C GLN A 365 3.95 28.61 -4.37
N LEU A 366 4.16 27.32 -4.11
CA LEU A 366 3.72 26.21 -4.96
C LEU A 366 2.24 26.35 -5.35
N GLY A 367 1.93 26.22 -6.63
CA GLY A 367 0.57 26.27 -7.17
C GLY A 367 -0.25 25.01 -6.91
N PRO A 368 -1.48 24.94 -7.43
CA PRO A 368 -2.32 23.74 -7.37
C PRO A 368 -1.69 22.54 -8.07
N LEU A 369 -2.02 21.34 -7.59
CA LEU A 369 -1.52 20.06 -8.12
C LEU A 369 -1.83 19.85 -9.62
N ALA A 370 -3.00 20.30 -10.05
CA ALA A 370 -3.50 20.11 -11.40
C ALA A 370 -4.38 21.30 -11.83
N ARG A 371 -4.39 21.59 -13.13
CA ARG A 371 -5.29 22.59 -13.72
C ARG A 371 -6.49 21.91 -14.35
N LEU A 372 -7.65 22.11 -13.73
CA LEU A 372 -8.95 21.61 -14.16
C LEU A 372 -9.70 22.72 -14.88
N THR A 373 -10.26 22.43 -16.06
CA THR A 373 -10.88 23.46 -16.92
C THR A 373 -12.30 23.85 -16.50
N GLU A 374 -13.12 22.93 -16.00
CA GLU A 374 -14.50 23.22 -15.56
C GLU A 374 -14.58 23.52 -14.06
N THR A 375 -13.71 22.90 -13.25
CA THR A 375 -13.66 23.06 -11.79
C THR A 375 -12.25 23.44 -11.33
N PRO A 376 -11.75 24.64 -11.69
CA PRO A 376 -10.40 25.06 -11.36
C PRO A 376 -10.19 25.11 -9.85
N ALA A 377 -8.97 24.79 -9.42
CA ALA A 377 -8.54 24.95 -8.04
C ALA A 377 -8.67 26.41 -7.57
N GLN A 378 -8.96 26.60 -6.30
CA GLN A 378 -9.08 27.88 -5.62
C GLN A 378 -8.23 27.86 -4.33
N PRO A 379 -6.89 28.02 -4.44
CA PRO A 379 -6.03 28.08 -3.28
C PRO A 379 -6.47 29.18 -2.30
N GLY A 380 -6.74 28.78 -1.06
CA GLY A 380 -7.16 29.69 0.00
C GLY A 380 -6.00 30.34 0.76
N GLY A 381 -6.31 31.32 1.61
CA GLY A 381 -5.40 31.82 2.64
C GLY A 381 -5.43 30.96 3.91
N ASN A 382 -4.63 31.31 4.91
CA ASN A 382 -4.75 30.73 6.26
C ASN A 382 -5.95 31.35 6.99
N SER A 383 -6.91 30.54 7.43
CA SER A 383 -8.11 31.02 8.09
C SER A 383 -7.94 31.17 9.61
N SER A 384 -8.61 32.16 10.22
CA SER A 384 -8.51 32.46 11.66
C SER A 384 -9.30 31.48 12.54
N THR A 385 -8.94 31.35 13.83
CA THR A 385 -9.66 30.48 14.80
C THR A 385 -11.14 30.81 14.92
N THR A 386 -11.53 32.08 14.91
CA THR A 386 -12.94 32.51 14.96
C THR A 386 -13.76 32.00 13.78
N SER A 387 -13.14 31.89 12.59
CA SER A 387 -13.79 31.27 11.42
C SER A 387 -13.98 29.77 11.60
N ALA A 388 -13.04 29.09 12.28
CA ALA A 388 -13.12 27.67 12.58
C ALA A 388 -14.26 27.39 13.56
N GLU A 389 -14.43 28.18 14.62
CA GLU A 389 -15.54 28.03 15.58
C GLU A 389 -16.91 28.15 14.91
N THR A 390 -17.06 29.09 13.96
CA THR A 390 -18.29 29.26 13.20
C THR A 390 -18.56 28.05 12.30
N LEU A 391 -17.54 27.56 11.60
CA LEU A 391 -17.62 26.38 10.73
C LEU A 391 -17.94 25.10 11.53
N VAL A 392 -17.23 24.90 12.65
CA VAL A 392 -17.43 23.79 13.59
C VAL A 392 -18.87 23.79 14.11
N SER A 393 -19.40 24.96 14.48
CA SER A 393 -20.80 25.10 14.89
C SER A 393 -21.76 24.68 13.77
N HIS A 394 -21.47 25.03 12.51
CA HIS A 394 -22.28 24.60 11.37
C HIS A 394 -22.22 23.08 11.14
N TRP A 395 -21.02 22.48 11.24
CA TRP A 395 -20.81 21.05 11.08
C TRP A 395 -21.55 20.24 12.14
N ILE A 396 -21.37 20.58 13.42
CA ILE A 396 -22.00 19.89 14.56
C ILE A 396 -23.53 19.89 14.43
N ASN A 397 -24.11 20.93 13.83
CA ASN A 397 -25.55 21.03 13.60
C ASN A 397 -26.03 20.30 12.32
N SER A 398 -25.12 19.68 11.56
CA SER A 398 -25.40 19.04 10.27
C SER A 398 -24.65 17.71 10.12
N PRO A 399 -24.90 16.69 10.97
CA PRO A 399 -24.20 15.41 10.94
C PRO A 399 -24.43 14.66 9.62
N ARG A 400 -23.49 13.77 9.26
CA ARG A 400 -23.62 12.97 8.04
C ARG A 400 -24.62 11.82 8.24
N PRO A 401 -25.38 11.46 7.20
CA PRO A 401 -26.27 10.32 7.26
C PRO A 401 -25.45 9.02 7.46
N GLY A 402 -26.04 8.06 8.18
CA GLY A 402 -25.47 6.72 8.27
C GLY A 402 -25.55 5.97 6.93
N PRO A 403 -24.77 4.88 6.76
CA PRO A 403 -24.72 4.14 5.51
C PRO A 403 -26.05 3.46 5.16
N ALA A 404 -26.31 3.31 3.87
CA ALA A 404 -27.42 2.51 3.36
C ALA A 404 -27.18 1.00 3.61
N GLN A 405 -28.24 0.23 3.87
CA GLN A 405 -28.15 -1.23 3.96
C GLN A 405 -27.95 -1.83 2.56
N ASN A 406 -26.97 -2.73 2.43
CA ASN A 406 -26.50 -3.40 1.20
C ASN A 406 -25.66 -2.55 0.24
N SER A 407 -24.33 -2.68 0.33
CA SER A 407 -23.42 -2.39 -0.78
C SER A 407 -22.30 -3.43 -0.81
N GLY A 408 -22.17 -4.15 -1.93
CA GLY A 408 -21.01 -5.02 -2.18
C GLY A 408 -19.73 -4.19 -2.32
N THR A 409 -18.59 -4.69 -1.83
CA THR A 409 -17.29 -4.00 -1.98
C THR A 409 -16.57 -4.37 -3.28
N HIS A 410 -16.87 -3.69 -4.37
CA HIS A 410 -15.99 -3.74 -5.53
C HIS A 410 -14.73 -2.91 -5.27
N LEU A 411 -13.70 -3.07 -6.10
CA LEU A 411 -12.61 -2.11 -6.15
C LEU A 411 -13.18 -0.74 -6.59
N PRO A 412 -12.61 0.39 -6.12
CA PRO A 412 -13.27 1.69 -6.20
C PRO A 412 -13.52 2.20 -7.63
N LEU A 413 -12.77 1.71 -8.62
CA LEU A 413 -12.88 2.12 -10.03
C LEU A 413 -13.46 1.00 -10.92
N THR A 414 -14.01 -0.06 -10.34
CA THR A 414 -14.68 -1.13 -11.11
C THR A 414 -15.75 -0.55 -12.03
N GLY A 415 -15.71 -0.96 -13.30
CA GLY A 415 -16.64 -0.53 -14.34
C GLY A 415 -16.19 0.70 -15.13
N LEU A 416 -15.14 1.41 -14.69
CA LEU A 416 -14.59 2.54 -15.45
C LEU A 416 -13.66 2.07 -16.56
N LYS A 417 -13.69 2.79 -17.68
CA LYS A 417 -12.83 2.54 -18.85
C LYS A 417 -11.82 3.68 -19.07
N VAL A 418 -10.55 3.31 -19.21
CA VAL A 418 -9.44 4.23 -19.46
C VAL A 418 -8.80 3.91 -20.81
N VAL A 419 -8.64 4.91 -21.66
CA VAL A 419 -7.84 4.83 -22.88
C VAL A 419 -6.52 5.55 -22.63
N GLU A 420 -5.44 4.79 -22.49
CA GLU A 420 -4.08 5.32 -22.31
C GLU A 420 -3.37 5.41 -23.67
N ILE A 421 -3.00 6.61 -24.09
CA ILE A 421 -2.21 6.89 -25.28
C ILE A 421 -0.89 7.56 -24.86
N ALA A 422 -0.07 6.80 -24.14
CA ALA A 422 1.16 7.31 -23.54
C ALA A 422 2.36 6.37 -23.73
N THR A 423 3.56 6.91 -23.58
CA THR A 423 4.83 6.18 -23.70
C THR A 423 5.74 6.35 -22.49
N ILE A 424 6.69 5.43 -22.28
CA ILE A 424 7.75 5.49 -21.25
C ILE A 424 7.25 5.18 -19.83
N ILE A 425 7.25 6.13 -18.88
CA ILE A 425 7.09 5.83 -17.44
C ILE A 425 5.96 6.63 -16.79
N ALA A 426 6.02 7.96 -16.71
CA ALA A 426 5.09 8.77 -15.89
C ALA A 426 3.60 8.44 -16.06
N ALA A 427 3.06 8.67 -17.27
CA ALA A 427 1.65 8.40 -17.56
C ALA A 427 1.31 6.90 -17.57
N PRO A 428 2.13 6.00 -18.15
CA PRO A 428 1.91 4.56 -18.04
C PRO A 428 1.83 4.06 -16.58
N LEU A 429 2.76 4.43 -15.72
CA LEU A 429 2.77 3.99 -14.32
C LEU A 429 1.56 4.55 -13.53
N GLY A 430 1.19 5.81 -13.77
CA GLY A 430 -0.05 6.36 -13.20
C GLY A 430 -1.30 5.59 -13.63
N ALA A 431 -1.39 5.23 -14.92
CA ALA A 431 -2.50 4.45 -15.44
C ALA A 431 -2.55 3.02 -14.88
N SER A 432 -1.41 2.38 -14.53
CA SER A 432 -1.45 1.06 -13.86
C SER A 432 -2.04 1.13 -12.45
N PHE A 433 -1.85 2.23 -11.72
CA PHE A 433 -2.49 2.40 -10.42
C PHE A 433 -4.01 2.47 -10.54
N LEU A 434 -4.55 3.06 -11.61
CA LEU A 434 -6.00 3.02 -11.89
C LEU A 434 -6.48 1.59 -12.17
N ALA A 435 -5.66 0.78 -12.85
CA ALA A 435 -5.96 -0.64 -13.07
C ALA A 435 -5.95 -1.44 -11.77
N ASP A 436 -4.98 -1.21 -10.88
CA ASP A 436 -4.93 -1.83 -9.55
C ASP A 436 -6.14 -1.43 -8.69
N MET A 437 -6.74 -0.27 -8.94
CA MET A 437 -8.01 0.18 -8.32
C MET A 437 -9.27 -0.33 -9.04
N GLY A 438 -9.14 -1.20 -10.05
CA GLY A 438 -10.25 -1.90 -10.70
C GLY A 438 -10.71 -1.33 -12.05
N ALA A 439 -10.08 -0.27 -12.57
CA ALA A 439 -10.44 0.27 -13.88
C ALA A 439 -9.98 -0.66 -15.03
N THR A 440 -10.77 -0.72 -16.11
CA THR A 440 -10.33 -1.36 -17.36
C THR A 440 -9.47 -0.39 -18.14
N VAL A 441 -8.17 -0.66 -18.22
CA VAL A 441 -7.20 0.20 -18.93
C VAL A 441 -6.80 -0.42 -20.26
N ILE A 442 -7.05 0.31 -21.36
CA ILE A 442 -6.66 -0.05 -22.72
C ILE A 442 -5.52 0.88 -23.14
N LYS A 443 -4.31 0.33 -23.26
CA LYS A 443 -3.14 1.03 -23.79
C LYS A 443 -3.14 0.98 -25.31
N VAL A 444 -3.20 2.16 -25.94
CA VAL A 444 -3.08 2.36 -27.37
C VAL A 444 -1.63 2.68 -27.70
N GLU A 445 -1.00 1.80 -28.48
CA GLU A 445 0.41 1.89 -28.83
C GLU A 445 0.59 2.11 -30.33
N GLN A 446 1.70 2.74 -30.73
CA GLN A 446 2.11 2.78 -32.13
C GLN A 446 2.46 1.37 -32.65
N ILE A 447 2.54 1.21 -33.97
CA ILE A 447 3.11 0.01 -34.58
C ILE A 447 4.56 -0.17 -34.11
N GLY A 448 4.86 -1.33 -33.54
CA GLY A 448 6.13 -1.62 -32.87
C GLY A 448 6.12 -1.43 -31.35
N GLY A 449 5.03 -0.90 -30.78
CA GLY A 449 4.83 -0.75 -29.35
C GLY A 449 5.43 0.52 -28.74
N ASP A 450 5.19 0.68 -27.44
CA ASP A 450 5.88 1.64 -26.57
C ASP A 450 7.39 1.39 -26.64
N PRO A 451 8.23 2.41 -26.94
CA PRO A 451 9.69 2.25 -26.99
C PRO A 451 10.28 1.65 -25.72
N PHE A 452 9.65 1.84 -24.56
CA PHE A 452 10.11 1.29 -23.29
C PHE A 452 10.08 -0.24 -23.23
N ARG A 453 9.33 -0.90 -24.12
CA ARG A 453 9.36 -2.37 -24.30
C ARG A 453 10.73 -2.87 -24.76
N GLY A 454 11.47 -2.06 -25.50
CA GLY A 454 12.82 -2.39 -26.00
C GLY A 454 13.95 -1.91 -25.08
N MET A 455 13.65 -1.11 -24.06
CA MET A 455 14.64 -0.61 -23.09
C MET A 455 14.73 -1.55 -21.88
N LEU A 456 15.91 -1.63 -21.25
CA LEU A 456 16.14 -2.46 -20.05
C LEU A 456 15.62 -3.91 -20.20
N SER A 457 15.80 -4.49 -21.39
CA SER A 457 15.31 -5.84 -21.74
C SER A 457 13.80 -6.06 -21.49
N GLY A 458 13.00 -4.99 -21.51
CA GLY A 458 11.56 -5.00 -21.28
C GLY A 458 11.13 -5.04 -19.81
N ILE A 459 12.07 -5.07 -18.86
CA ILE A 459 11.77 -5.13 -17.42
C ILE A 459 11.02 -3.87 -16.96
N GLY A 460 11.49 -2.70 -17.37
CA GLY A 460 10.83 -1.44 -17.05
C GLY A 460 9.38 -1.40 -17.59
N SER A 461 9.17 -1.90 -18.81
CA SER A 461 7.81 -2.00 -19.37
C SER A 461 6.90 -2.93 -18.57
N ALA A 462 7.42 -4.02 -18.01
CA ALA A 462 6.63 -4.92 -17.16
C ALA A 462 6.32 -4.29 -15.79
N ARG A 463 7.12 -3.31 -15.34
CA ARG A 463 6.84 -2.54 -14.13
C ARG A 463 5.66 -1.58 -14.31
N VAL A 464 5.56 -0.89 -15.45
CA VAL A 464 4.62 0.23 -15.65
C VAL A 464 3.34 -0.12 -16.40
N ASN A 465 3.19 -1.36 -16.86
CA ASN A 465 2.01 -1.85 -17.59
C ASN A 465 1.22 -3.04 -16.98
N PRO A 466 1.39 -3.46 -15.70
CA PRO A 466 0.50 -4.45 -15.10
C PRO A 466 -0.98 -4.03 -15.16
N GLY A 467 -1.89 -5.01 -15.27
CA GLY A 467 -3.34 -4.79 -15.24
C GLY A 467 -3.97 -4.26 -16.54
N LYS A 468 -3.17 -3.99 -17.58
CA LYS A 468 -3.65 -3.34 -18.81
C LYS A 468 -3.89 -4.31 -19.97
N GLN A 469 -4.84 -3.95 -20.81
CA GLN A 469 -4.98 -4.47 -22.18
C GLN A 469 -4.19 -3.59 -23.15
N SER A 470 -3.71 -4.14 -24.26
CA SER A 470 -2.91 -3.39 -25.25
C SER A 470 -3.42 -3.60 -26.66
N ILE A 471 -3.46 -2.53 -27.45
CA ILE A 471 -3.71 -2.54 -28.89
C ILE A 471 -2.66 -1.68 -29.60
N SER A 472 -2.07 -2.22 -30.67
CA SER A 472 -1.10 -1.51 -31.50
C SER A 472 -1.76 -1.05 -32.81
N LEU A 473 -1.68 0.24 -33.11
CA LEU A 473 -2.33 0.85 -34.27
C LEU A 473 -1.56 2.03 -34.85
N ASN A 474 -1.73 2.25 -36.16
CA ASN A 474 -1.18 3.43 -36.83
C ASN A 474 -2.13 4.63 -36.68
N MET A 475 -1.95 5.42 -35.63
CA MET A 475 -2.75 6.62 -35.33
C MET A 475 -2.65 7.74 -36.40
N LYS A 476 -1.73 7.64 -37.36
CA LYS A 476 -1.64 8.59 -38.48
C LYS A 476 -2.59 8.27 -39.62
N SER A 477 -3.17 7.06 -39.62
CA SER A 477 -4.13 6.63 -40.64
C SER A 477 -5.56 6.98 -40.20
N ALA A 478 -6.43 7.29 -41.17
CA ALA A 478 -7.84 7.55 -40.89
C ALA A 478 -8.53 6.37 -40.18
N GLU A 479 -8.11 5.14 -40.47
CA GLU A 479 -8.64 3.94 -39.82
C GLU A 479 -8.16 3.80 -38.37
N GLY A 480 -6.89 4.08 -38.10
CA GLY A 480 -6.36 4.11 -36.73
C GLY A 480 -7.04 5.18 -35.87
N GLN A 481 -7.25 6.39 -36.41
CA GLN A 481 -7.99 7.45 -35.73
C GLN A 481 -9.42 7.03 -35.43
N LYS A 482 -10.11 6.43 -36.41
CA LYS A 482 -11.48 5.92 -36.22
C LYS A 482 -11.58 4.88 -35.11
N ILE A 483 -10.61 3.96 -35.00
CA ILE A 483 -10.58 2.96 -33.92
C ILE A 483 -10.42 3.64 -32.56
N VAL A 484 -9.52 4.62 -32.44
CA VAL A 484 -9.35 5.39 -31.20
C VAL A 484 -10.65 6.12 -30.84
N HIS A 485 -11.30 6.77 -31.80
CA HIS A 485 -12.58 7.45 -31.60
C HIS A 485 -13.69 6.51 -31.11
N GLN A 486 -13.70 5.26 -31.61
CA GLN A 486 -14.63 4.23 -31.14
C GLN A 486 -14.35 3.81 -29.70
N LEU A 487 -13.08 3.64 -29.32
CA LEU A 487 -12.69 3.36 -27.93
C LEU A 487 -12.99 4.53 -26.99
N VAL A 488 -12.95 5.77 -27.48
CA VAL A 488 -13.24 6.97 -26.66
C VAL A 488 -14.73 7.19 -26.47
N ALA A 489 -15.57 6.74 -27.41
CA ALA A 489 -17.02 6.91 -27.35
C ALA A 489 -17.66 6.26 -26.10
N ASP A 490 -17.02 5.23 -25.54
CA ASP A 490 -17.46 4.56 -24.32
C ASP A 490 -16.44 4.63 -23.17
N ALA A 491 -15.39 5.45 -23.30
CA ALA A 491 -14.39 5.65 -22.26
C ALA A 491 -14.87 6.66 -21.20
N ASP A 492 -14.41 6.49 -19.97
CA ASP A 492 -14.54 7.50 -18.92
C ASP A 492 -13.38 8.49 -18.93
N ILE A 493 -12.19 7.97 -19.24
CA ILE A 493 -10.91 8.68 -19.09
C ILE A 493 -10.05 8.45 -20.35
N VAL A 494 -9.39 9.51 -20.80
CA VAL A 494 -8.28 9.46 -21.76
C VAL A 494 -7.04 10.05 -21.10
N ILE A 495 -5.91 9.37 -21.20
CA ILE A 495 -4.60 9.82 -20.70
C ILE A 495 -3.62 9.86 -21.85
N HIS A 496 -2.91 10.98 -22.06
CA HIS A 496 -1.77 11.03 -22.98
C HIS A 496 -0.62 11.87 -22.42
N ASN A 497 0.60 11.63 -22.92
CA ASN A 497 1.79 12.41 -22.56
C ASN A 497 2.51 13.08 -23.74
N TYR A 498 1.84 13.24 -24.87
CA TYR A 498 2.38 14.00 -25.99
C TYR A 498 2.41 15.51 -25.76
N ARG A 499 3.49 16.15 -26.23
CA ARG A 499 3.60 17.61 -26.32
C ARG A 499 2.52 18.22 -27.23
N PRO A 500 2.15 19.50 -27.04
CA PRO A 500 1.14 20.17 -27.87
C PRO A 500 1.46 20.10 -29.37
N GLY A 501 0.43 20.09 -30.21
CA GLY A 501 0.52 19.94 -31.67
C GLY A 501 0.55 18.47 -32.16
N VAL A 502 0.94 17.52 -31.30
CA VAL A 502 0.89 16.09 -31.63
C VAL A 502 -0.52 15.52 -31.48
N PRO A 503 -1.26 15.74 -30.36
CA PRO A 503 -2.63 15.27 -30.22
C PRO A 503 -3.56 15.72 -31.35
N GLU A 504 -3.47 16.99 -31.75
CA GLU A 504 -4.30 17.60 -32.80
C GLU A 504 -4.06 16.94 -34.15
N ARG A 505 -2.79 16.71 -34.52
CA ARG A 505 -2.43 16.02 -35.76
C ARG A 505 -2.87 14.55 -35.76
N LEU A 506 -2.94 13.93 -34.58
CA LEU A 506 -3.41 12.56 -34.42
C LEU A 506 -4.94 12.49 -34.24
N GLY A 507 -5.65 13.62 -34.14
CA GLY A 507 -7.09 13.65 -33.89
C GLY A 507 -7.49 13.11 -32.51
N ILE A 508 -6.60 13.24 -31.52
CA ILE A 508 -6.81 12.79 -30.13
C ILE A 508 -6.74 13.96 -29.14
N ASP A 509 -6.79 15.20 -29.61
CA ASP A 509 -6.87 16.38 -28.76
C ASP A 509 -8.22 16.48 -28.05
N TYR A 510 -8.27 17.31 -27.00
CA TYR A 510 -9.48 17.48 -26.20
C TYR A 510 -10.68 17.97 -27.00
N ALA A 511 -10.52 18.93 -27.92
CA ALA A 511 -11.64 19.47 -28.68
C ALA A 511 -12.27 18.39 -29.59
N THR A 512 -11.43 17.55 -30.21
CA THR A 512 -11.89 16.42 -31.01
C THR A 512 -12.58 15.36 -30.15
N LEU A 513 -11.96 14.91 -29.05
CA LEU A 513 -12.49 13.79 -28.25
C LEU A 513 -13.69 14.17 -27.38
N SER A 514 -13.73 15.38 -26.83
CA SER A 514 -14.88 15.87 -26.05
C SER A 514 -16.13 16.08 -26.91
N ALA A 515 -15.97 16.38 -28.20
CA ALA A 515 -17.10 16.42 -29.14
C ALA A 515 -17.73 15.04 -29.37
N ILE A 516 -16.94 13.96 -29.24
CA ILE A 516 -17.42 12.57 -29.32
C ILE A 516 -18.03 12.15 -27.99
N ASN A 517 -17.37 12.48 -26.88
CA ASN A 517 -17.77 12.13 -25.53
C ASN A 517 -17.66 13.34 -24.57
N PRO A 518 -18.75 14.11 -24.37
CA PRO A 518 -18.75 15.29 -23.50
C PRO A 518 -18.55 14.99 -22.01
N GLY A 519 -18.68 13.72 -21.61
CA GLY A 519 -18.46 13.25 -20.24
C GLY A 519 -17.00 12.86 -19.95
N LEU A 520 -16.10 13.03 -20.92
CA LEU A 520 -14.73 12.53 -20.85
C LEU A 520 -13.87 13.31 -19.84
N ILE A 521 -13.17 12.57 -18.98
CA ILE A 521 -12.02 13.10 -18.23
C ILE A 521 -10.78 12.96 -19.11
N PHE A 522 -10.29 14.08 -19.62
CA PHE A 522 -9.15 14.11 -20.53
C PHE A 522 -7.91 14.63 -19.79
N LEU A 523 -6.96 13.75 -19.48
CA LEU A 523 -5.72 14.10 -18.82
C LEU A 523 -4.56 14.20 -19.82
N GLN A 524 -3.92 15.36 -19.81
CA GLN A 524 -2.70 15.65 -20.53
C GLN A 524 -1.54 15.74 -19.52
N CYS A 525 -0.52 14.90 -19.70
CA CYS A 525 0.65 14.77 -18.83
C CYS A 525 1.94 15.10 -19.59
N ASN A 526 2.41 16.34 -19.54
CA ASN A 526 3.52 16.80 -20.40
C ASN A 526 4.84 16.98 -19.65
N GLY A 527 5.93 17.24 -20.38
CA GLY A 527 7.22 17.59 -19.77
C GLY A 527 7.21 18.98 -19.14
N TYR A 528 7.03 20.02 -19.98
CA TYR A 528 7.08 21.45 -19.60
C TYR A 528 5.70 22.09 -19.39
N GLY A 529 4.60 21.32 -19.51
CA GLY A 529 3.25 21.87 -19.61
C GLY A 529 2.95 22.56 -20.95
N PRO A 530 1.70 23.01 -21.20
CA PRO A 530 1.28 23.57 -22.48
C PRO A 530 1.55 25.07 -22.69
N ASP A 531 1.77 25.87 -21.64
CA ASP A 531 1.70 27.34 -21.74
C ASP A 531 3.05 28.09 -21.68
N GLY A 532 4.14 27.38 -21.36
CA GLY A 532 5.48 27.95 -21.24
C GLY A 532 6.27 28.08 -22.55
N PRO A 533 7.38 28.85 -22.57
CA PRO A 533 8.24 28.99 -23.75
C PRO A 533 8.82 27.66 -24.26
N SER A 534 8.94 26.64 -23.40
CA SER A 534 9.41 25.31 -23.76
C SER A 534 8.29 24.32 -24.09
N ALA A 535 7.02 24.75 -24.15
CA ALA A 535 5.87 23.85 -24.31
C ALA A 535 5.97 22.89 -25.53
N LEU A 536 6.56 23.38 -26.64
CA LEU A 536 6.72 22.60 -27.88
C LEU A 536 7.99 21.75 -27.93
N ARG A 537 8.85 21.82 -26.90
CA ARG A 537 10.12 21.11 -26.83
C ARG A 537 9.93 19.67 -26.33
N PRO A 538 10.77 18.72 -26.76
CA PRO A 538 10.84 17.41 -26.15
C PRO A 538 11.41 17.52 -24.72
N SER A 539 10.97 16.66 -23.82
CA SER A 539 11.47 16.58 -22.45
C SER A 539 11.65 15.12 -22.05
N THR A 540 12.55 14.90 -21.10
CA THR A 540 12.80 13.61 -20.44
C THR A 540 12.99 13.86 -18.95
N HIS A 541 13.02 12.80 -18.15
CA HIS A 541 13.00 12.93 -16.70
C HIS A 541 14.10 13.78 -16.04
N PRO A 542 15.35 13.92 -16.53
CA PRO A 542 16.37 14.56 -15.72
C PRO A 542 16.23 16.09 -15.77
N ILE A 543 15.50 16.60 -16.78
CA ILE A 543 15.24 18.02 -17.01
C ILE A 543 14.48 18.66 -15.85
N PRO A 544 13.28 18.18 -15.46
CA PRO A 544 12.59 18.70 -14.28
C PRO A 544 13.43 18.53 -13.01
N GLY A 545 14.14 17.41 -12.84
CA GLY A 545 15.03 17.20 -11.68
C GLY A 545 16.10 18.30 -11.54
N ALA A 546 16.71 18.71 -12.65
CA ALA A 546 17.66 19.81 -12.68
C ALA A 546 16.98 21.18 -12.48
N ALA A 547 15.81 21.38 -13.10
CA ALA A 547 15.16 22.68 -13.17
C ALA A 547 14.41 23.09 -11.89
N VAL A 548 14.04 22.15 -11.01
CA VAL A 548 13.20 22.44 -9.82
C VAL A 548 13.94 22.39 -8.48
N GLY A 549 15.28 22.35 -8.47
CA GLY A 549 16.08 22.40 -7.24
C GLY A 549 16.53 21.06 -6.66
N GLY A 550 15.87 19.96 -7.02
CA GLY A 550 16.08 18.67 -6.36
C GLY A 550 17.52 18.16 -6.43
N VAL A 551 18.18 18.28 -7.59
CA VAL A 551 19.56 17.79 -7.74
C VAL A 551 20.57 18.63 -6.97
N LEU A 552 20.45 19.96 -7.02
CA LEU A 552 21.36 20.83 -6.28
C LEU A 552 21.23 20.60 -4.77
N TYR A 553 19.99 20.45 -4.28
CA TYR A 553 19.75 20.13 -2.87
C TYR A 553 20.33 18.77 -2.45
N GLN A 554 20.24 17.76 -3.31
CA GLN A 554 20.88 16.45 -3.09
C GLN A 554 22.41 16.54 -3.01
N MET A 555 23.02 17.54 -3.66
CA MET A 555 24.46 17.84 -3.58
C MET A 555 24.82 18.81 -2.44
N GLY A 556 23.86 19.16 -1.56
CA GLY A 556 24.05 20.18 -0.53
C GLY A 556 24.31 21.58 -1.08
N GLU A 557 23.90 21.81 -2.34
CA GLU A 557 24.21 23.01 -3.13
C GLU A 557 25.72 23.29 -3.27
N HIS A 558 26.57 22.29 -3.01
CA HIS A 558 28.03 22.37 -3.09
C HIS A 558 28.55 22.03 -4.50
N VAL A 559 27.89 22.54 -5.53
CA VAL A 559 28.27 22.32 -6.93
C VAL A 559 29.13 23.49 -7.42
N PRO A 560 30.25 23.26 -8.15
CA PRO A 560 31.09 24.36 -8.63
C PRO A 560 30.32 25.30 -9.55
N ASP A 561 30.38 26.59 -9.23
CA ASP A 561 29.78 27.70 -9.95
C ASP A 561 30.77 28.43 -10.88
N THR A 562 32.02 27.97 -10.92
CA THR A 562 33.08 28.43 -11.82
C THR A 562 33.42 27.34 -12.83
N LEU A 563 33.83 27.74 -14.04
CA LEU A 563 34.23 26.78 -15.06
C LEU A 563 35.39 25.92 -14.58
N GLN A 564 35.21 24.61 -14.62
CA GLN A 564 36.18 23.62 -14.19
C GLN A 564 37.06 23.13 -15.35
N ASP A 565 38.20 22.50 -15.03
CA ASP A 565 38.95 21.74 -16.04
C ASP A 565 38.20 20.46 -16.46
N ILE A 566 38.64 19.83 -17.55
CA ILE A 566 37.91 18.70 -18.14
C ILE A 566 37.78 17.50 -17.19
N ASP A 567 38.77 17.26 -16.33
CA ASP A 567 38.75 16.14 -15.39
C ASP A 567 37.71 16.39 -14.29
N ASN A 568 37.65 17.61 -13.77
CA ASN A 568 36.62 18.02 -12.82
C ASN A 568 35.23 18.09 -13.47
N ILE A 569 35.10 18.55 -14.71
CA ILE A 569 33.81 18.51 -15.43
C ILE A 569 33.31 17.07 -15.50
N ARG A 570 34.16 16.10 -15.83
CA ARG A 570 33.79 14.67 -15.87
C ARG A 570 33.35 14.15 -14.51
N LEU A 571 34.08 14.47 -13.44
CA LEU A 571 33.72 14.08 -12.08
C LEU A 571 32.32 14.57 -11.72
N TRP A 572 32.06 15.88 -11.89
CA TRP A 572 30.77 16.48 -11.55
C TRP A 572 29.64 16.03 -12.48
N THR A 573 29.94 15.75 -13.75
CA THR A 573 29.01 15.12 -14.70
C THR A 573 28.46 13.80 -14.15
N SER A 574 29.33 12.93 -13.63
CA SER A 574 28.92 11.66 -13.02
C SER A 574 28.11 11.87 -11.73
N ARG A 575 28.57 12.77 -10.84
CA ARG A 575 27.90 13.05 -9.56
C ARG A 575 26.50 13.64 -9.75
N LEU A 576 26.36 14.62 -10.64
CA LEU A 576 25.08 15.28 -10.92
C LEU A 576 24.07 14.34 -11.57
N MET A 577 24.51 13.42 -12.45
CA MET A 577 23.62 12.40 -13.00
C MET A 577 23.12 11.45 -11.90
N ARG A 578 24.03 10.98 -11.04
CA ARG A 578 23.69 10.11 -9.91
C ARG A 578 22.71 10.77 -8.95
N ALA A 579 22.92 12.05 -8.64
CA ALA A 579 22.06 12.83 -7.73
C ALA A 579 20.63 13.08 -8.26
N ASN A 580 20.37 12.88 -9.55
CA ASN A 580 19.04 13.03 -10.16
C ASN A 580 18.12 11.80 -9.92
N GLU A 581 18.71 10.61 -9.75
CA GLU A 581 18.06 9.36 -9.27
C GLU A 581 16.74 8.94 -9.96
N VAL A 582 16.40 9.45 -11.14
CA VAL A 582 15.19 9.06 -11.93
C VAL A 582 13.85 9.37 -11.24
N ASN A 583 13.86 10.15 -10.15
CA ASN A 583 12.65 10.52 -9.39
C ASN A 583 11.54 11.25 -10.18
N PRO A 584 11.82 12.04 -11.24
CA PRO A 584 10.76 12.85 -11.85
C PRO A 584 9.62 12.12 -12.55
N ASP A 585 9.88 10.95 -13.12
CA ASP A 585 8.85 10.11 -13.73
C ASP A 585 7.88 9.53 -12.66
N PRO A 586 8.37 8.83 -11.61
CA PRO A 586 7.53 8.38 -10.49
C PRO A 586 6.77 9.50 -9.79
N ASN A 587 7.40 10.66 -9.55
CA ASN A 587 6.74 11.82 -8.96
C ASN A 587 5.49 12.19 -9.77
N THR A 588 5.63 12.23 -11.09
CA THR A 588 4.54 12.57 -12.02
C THR A 588 3.48 11.47 -12.11
N ALA A 589 3.89 10.19 -12.07
CA ALA A 589 2.96 9.06 -12.07
C ALA A 589 1.96 9.11 -10.91
N MET A 590 2.42 9.48 -9.72
CA MET A 590 1.54 9.65 -8.56
C MET A 590 0.51 10.77 -8.76
N VAL A 591 0.90 11.85 -9.44
CA VAL A 591 0.01 12.98 -9.74
C VAL A 591 -1.02 12.65 -10.81
N VAL A 592 -0.67 11.81 -11.80
CA VAL A 592 -1.62 11.31 -12.81
C VAL A 592 -2.84 10.68 -12.13
N THR A 593 -2.62 9.78 -11.17
CA THR A 593 -3.70 9.08 -10.45
C THR A 593 -4.58 10.04 -9.66
N SER A 594 -3.98 10.88 -8.81
CA SER A 594 -4.73 11.87 -8.00
C SER A 594 -5.57 12.81 -8.88
N SER A 595 -5.01 13.26 -10.01
CA SER A 595 -5.65 14.21 -10.91
C SER A 595 -6.82 13.60 -11.68
N VAL A 596 -6.71 12.34 -12.12
CA VAL A 596 -7.85 11.60 -12.71
C VAL A 596 -8.98 11.47 -11.70
N LEU A 597 -8.67 11.09 -10.46
CA LEU A 597 -9.68 10.91 -9.41
C LEU A 597 -10.36 12.24 -9.03
N LEU A 598 -9.62 13.35 -8.99
CA LEU A 598 -10.20 14.69 -8.86
C LEU A 598 -11.17 15.00 -10.01
N GLY A 599 -10.78 14.68 -11.24
CA GLY A 599 -11.62 14.82 -12.43
C GLY A 599 -12.92 14.00 -12.34
N LEU A 600 -12.82 12.73 -11.97
CA LEU A 600 -13.96 11.83 -11.82
C LEU A 600 -14.94 12.34 -10.76
N TYR A 601 -14.43 12.79 -9.61
CA TYR A 601 -15.26 13.34 -8.55
C TYR A 601 -15.91 14.67 -8.97
N ALA A 602 -15.17 15.55 -9.65
CA ALA A 602 -15.71 16.79 -10.22
C ALA A 602 -16.80 16.52 -11.28
N ARG A 603 -16.64 15.50 -12.11
CA ARG A 603 -17.68 15.09 -13.08
C ARG A 603 -18.94 14.62 -12.38
N GLN A 604 -18.82 13.97 -11.22
CA GLN A 604 -19.98 13.56 -10.43
C GLN A 604 -20.75 14.77 -9.88
N SER A 605 -20.06 15.80 -9.41
CA SER A 605 -20.71 17.01 -8.87
C SER A 605 -21.28 17.93 -9.95
N THR A 606 -20.64 17.99 -11.13
CA THR A 606 -21.02 18.90 -12.22
C THR A 606 -21.83 18.26 -13.34
N GLY A 607 -21.77 16.92 -13.49
CA GLY A 607 -22.33 16.18 -14.62
C GLY A 607 -21.54 16.33 -15.93
N LYS A 608 -20.34 16.94 -15.91
CA LYS A 608 -19.56 17.24 -17.12
C LYS A 608 -18.17 16.61 -17.10
N GLY A 609 -17.69 16.18 -18.27
CA GLY A 609 -16.28 15.92 -18.50
C GLY A 609 -15.45 17.21 -18.51
N GLN A 610 -14.13 17.07 -18.48
CA GLN A 610 -13.22 18.22 -18.54
C GLN A 610 -11.80 17.83 -18.95
N GLN A 611 -11.04 18.82 -19.41
CA GLN A 611 -9.59 18.71 -19.61
C GLN A 611 -8.85 19.00 -18.30
N ILE A 612 -7.82 18.18 -18.05
CA ILE A 612 -6.93 18.23 -16.89
C ILE A 612 -5.49 18.34 -17.41
N LEU A 613 -4.79 19.37 -16.97
CA LEU A 613 -3.41 19.64 -17.36
C LEU A 613 -2.49 19.42 -16.15
N ILE A 614 -1.51 18.53 -16.32
CA ILE A 614 -0.40 18.31 -15.40
C ILE A 614 0.91 18.20 -16.19
N ASP A 615 2.03 18.39 -15.50
CA ASP A 615 3.34 18.20 -16.08
C ASP A 615 4.40 17.83 -15.03
N MET A 616 5.58 17.44 -15.52
CA MET A 616 6.65 16.97 -14.67
C MET A 616 7.23 18.09 -13.77
N PHE A 617 7.19 19.36 -14.18
CA PHE A 617 7.75 20.44 -13.38
C PHE A 617 6.88 20.66 -12.13
N GLY A 618 5.55 20.74 -12.29
CA GLY A 618 4.62 20.82 -11.17
C GLY A 618 4.75 19.64 -10.20
N ALA A 619 4.74 18.41 -10.72
CA ALA A 619 4.87 17.21 -9.89
C ALA A 619 6.18 17.17 -9.09
N ASN A 620 7.28 17.67 -9.64
CA ASN A 620 8.58 17.70 -8.98
C ASN A 620 8.79 18.92 -8.06
N ALA A 621 8.05 20.00 -8.28
CA ALA A 621 7.97 21.10 -7.33
C ALA A 621 7.30 20.64 -6.01
N TYR A 622 6.30 19.77 -6.09
CA TYR A 622 5.71 19.11 -4.90
C TYR A 622 6.70 18.24 -4.11
N ALA A 623 7.67 17.59 -4.76
CA ALA A 623 8.74 16.89 -4.05
C ALA A 623 9.73 17.83 -3.33
N ASN A 624 9.75 19.12 -3.70
CA ASN A 624 10.53 20.21 -3.08
C ASN A 624 9.67 21.16 -2.23
N GLN A 625 8.48 20.72 -1.84
CA GLN A 625 7.47 21.50 -1.12
C GLN A 625 7.98 22.25 0.12
N ASP A 626 9.04 21.75 0.77
CA ASP A 626 9.61 22.36 1.98
C ASP A 626 10.28 23.71 1.70
N ASP A 627 10.70 23.93 0.45
CA ASP A 627 11.37 25.16 0.04
C ASP A 627 10.75 25.86 -1.18
N PHE A 628 9.74 25.28 -1.84
CA PHE A 628 9.05 25.87 -3.00
C PHE A 628 8.06 27.00 -2.63
N LEU A 629 8.55 27.98 -1.86
CA LEU A 629 7.85 29.16 -1.37
C LEU A 629 8.84 30.26 -0.95
N ASP A 630 8.41 31.51 -0.94
CA ASP A 630 9.11 32.64 -0.34
C ASP A 630 8.19 33.43 0.60
N TYR A 631 8.79 34.21 1.51
CA TYR A 631 8.13 35.25 2.31
C TYR A 631 9.19 36.08 3.06
N PRO A 632 8.89 37.33 3.47
CA PRO A 632 9.83 38.15 4.22
C PRO A 632 10.34 37.46 5.50
N GLY A 633 11.66 37.36 5.64
CA GLY A 633 12.30 36.73 6.80
C GLY A 633 12.22 35.21 6.82
N LYS A 634 11.86 34.56 5.70
CA LYS A 634 11.97 33.10 5.55
C LYS A 634 13.42 32.66 5.86
N PRO A 635 13.64 31.72 6.80
CA PRO A 635 14.96 31.13 7.02
C PRO A 635 15.47 30.41 5.78
N GLU A 636 16.78 30.37 5.60
CA GLU A 636 17.39 29.52 4.56
C GLU A 636 17.01 28.05 4.77
N ARG A 637 16.88 27.32 3.67
CA ARG A 637 16.67 25.87 3.71
C ARG A 637 17.86 25.21 4.42
N LEU A 638 17.59 24.31 5.36
CA LEU A 638 18.65 23.53 5.98
C LEU A 638 19.32 22.66 4.90
N GLN A 639 20.64 22.79 4.77
CA GLN A 639 21.43 22.04 3.79
C GLN A 639 22.05 20.79 4.42
N PRO A 640 22.18 19.69 3.66
CA PRO A 640 23.06 18.59 4.02
C PRO A 640 24.48 19.07 4.36
N ASP A 641 25.13 18.42 5.34
CA ASP A 641 26.54 18.71 5.64
C ASP A 641 27.47 18.41 4.45
N ALA A 642 28.72 18.90 4.48
CA ALA A 642 29.67 18.72 3.37
C ALA A 642 29.97 17.23 3.05
N GLY A 643 29.77 16.33 4.01
CA GLY A 643 29.88 14.88 3.81
C GLY A 643 28.56 14.24 3.39
N LEU A 644 27.49 15.00 3.19
CA LEU A 644 26.14 14.54 2.88
C LEU A 644 25.69 13.43 3.85
N HIS A 645 25.90 13.63 5.15
CA HIS A 645 25.41 12.70 6.19
C HIS A 645 23.98 13.03 6.63
N GLY A 646 23.58 14.30 6.60
CA GLY A 646 22.28 14.77 7.07
C GLY A 646 22.26 16.26 7.35
N LEU A 647 21.19 16.71 8.00
CA LEU A 647 20.89 18.14 8.19
C LEU A 647 21.41 18.69 9.51
N THR A 648 21.36 17.87 10.57
CA THR A 648 21.78 18.25 11.93
C THR A 648 22.39 17.05 12.64
N PRO A 649 23.10 17.23 13.78
CA PRO A 649 23.57 16.10 14.59
C PRO A 649 22.44 15.15 15.02
N THR A 650 21.22 15.64 15.16
CA THR A 650 20.07 14.83 15.56
C THR A 650 19.25 14.28 14.39
N TYR A 651 19.69 14.51 13.15
CA TYR A 651 18.99 14.10 11.94
C TYR A 651 20.00 13.75 10.82
N ARG A 652 20.72 12.63 10.99
CA ARG A 652 21.84 12.25 10.11
C ARG A 652 22.21 10.77 10.17
N LEU A 653 23.05 10.38 9.21
CA LEU A 653 23.79 9.14 9.15
C LEU A 653 24.95 9.12 10.16
N TYR A 654 25.10 7.99 10.86
CA TYR A 654 26.19 7.68 11.76
C TYR A 654 26.82 6.34 11.41
N ASN A 655 28.15 6.29 11.40
CA ASN A 655 28.90 5.05 11.25
C ASN A 655 28.89 4.29 12.58
N CYS A 656 28.66 2.99 12.48
CA CYS A 656 28.55 2.05 13.59
C CYS A 656 29.72 1.06 13.58
N ALA A 657 29.77 0.19 14.58
CA ALA A 657 30.71 -0.93 14.56
C ALA A 657 30.56 -1.76 13.26
N GLU A 658 31.65 -2.45 12.88
CA GLU A 658 31.71 -3.30 11.67
C GLU A 658 31.51 -2.53 10.34
N GLY A 659 31.70 -1.21 10.34
CA GLY A 659 31.54 -0.38 9.13
C GLY A 659 30.09 -0.19 8.68
N GLN A 660 29.13 -0.63 9.49
CA GLN A 660 27.71 -0.45 9.24
C GLN A 660 27.27 1.00 9.50
N TRP A 661 26.06 1.34 9.09
CA TRP A 661 25.52 2.69 9.25
C TRP A 661 24.09 2.64 9.78
N VAL A 662 23.75 3.63 10.61
CA VAL A 662 22.36 3.94 11.00
C VAL A 662 21.99 5.35 10.59
N PHE A 663 20.72 5.59 10.36
CA PHE A 663 20.14 6.92 10.32
C PHE A 663 19.42 7.20 11.63
N LEU A 664 19.77 8.32 12.28
CA LEU A 664 19.13 8.81 13.51
C LEU A 664 18.22 9.99 13.20
N ALA A 665 16.99 9.97 13.72
CA ALA A 665 16.09 11.11 13.76
C ALA A 665 15.55 11.36 15.19
N LEU A 666 15.93 12.51 15.76
CA LEU A 666 15.43 13.05 17.03
C LEU A 666 15.03 14.52 16.80
N LEU A 667 13.74 14.79 16.62
CA LEU A 667 13.23 16.13 16.34
C LEU A 667 12.57 16.79 17.57
N SER A 668 12.21 16.01 18.58
CA SER A 668 11.55 16.49 19.80
C SER A 668 12.37 16.23 21.06
N GLU A 669 12.16 17.06 22.08
CA GLU A 669 12.74 16.87 23.41
C GLU A 669 12.33 15.53 24.04
N LYS A 670 11.13 15.05 23.72
CA LYS A 670 10.66 13.73 24.15
C LYS A 670 11.51 12.61 23.55
N GLU A 671 11.84 12.68 22.26
CA GLU A 671 12.69 11.69 21.61
C GLU A 671 14.13 11.73 22.14
N LYS A 672 14.70 12.92 22.35
CA LYS A 672 16.01 13.07 23.00
C LYS A 672 16.03 12.46 24.41
N THR A 673 14.98 12.73 25.19
CA THR A 673 14.80 12.14 26.53
C THR A 673 14.70 10.62 26.47
N ASN A 674 13.89 10.08 25.55
CA ASN A 674 13.75 8.64 25.35
C ASN A 674 15.10 8.01 24.95
N PHE A 675 15.84 8.63 24.03
CA PHE A 675 17.18 8.19 23.63
C PHE A 675 18.11 8.11 24.84
N SER A 676 18.27 9.21 25.59
CA SER A 676 19.14 9.25 26.77
C SER A 676 18.73 8.23 27.83
N ASN A 677 17.43 8.07 28.11
CA ASN A 677 16.95 7.11 29.10
C ASN A 677 17.20 5.67 28.67
N THR A 678 17.00 5.36 27.39
CA THR A 678 17.25 4.02 26.84
C THR A 678 18.73 3.65 26.93
N LEU A 679 19.64 4.58 26.61
CA LEU A 679 21.08 4.34 26.77
C LEU A 679 21.47 4.11 28.24
N LYS A 680 20.90 4.90 29.16
CA LYS A 680 21.11 4.73 30.62
C LYS A 680 20.66 3.35 31.08
N ASN A 681 19.46 2.94 30.68
CA ASN A 681 18.88 1.65 31.05
C ASN A 681 19.65 0.46 30.48
N ALA A 682 20.25 0.62 29.30
CA ALA A 682 21.11 -0.38 28.67
C ALA A 682 22.53 -0.45 29.27
N GLY A 683 22.85 0.38 30.28
CA GLY A 683 24.17 0.38 30.94
C GLY A 683 25.30 0.96 30.08
N ILE A 684 24.98 1.79 29.08
CA ILE A 684 25.97 2.42 28.19
C ILE A 684 26.50 3.70 28.88
N GLY A 685 27.25 3.49 29.97
CA GLY A 685 27.43 4.42 31.09
C GLY A 685 28.31 5.67 30.94
N SER A 686 29.06 5.86 29.84
CA SER A 686 29.76 7.13 29.53
C SER A 686 29.21 7.85 28.29
N ALA A 687 28.22 7.25 27.62
CA ALA A 687 27.51 7.78 26.45
C ALA A 687 26.13 8.38 26.80
N ALA A 688 25.75 8.33 28.08
CA ALA A 688 24.45 8.73 28.60
C ALA A 688 24.32 10.22 28.95
N ASP A 689 25.45 10.94 28.97
CA ASP A 689 25.54 12.36 29.31
C ASP A 689 25.77 13.21 28.06
N ILE A 690 24.90 13.01 27.06
CA ILE A 690 24.90 13.83 25.85
C ILE A 690 24.52 15.26 26.23
N ASP A 691 25.40 16.20 25.93
CA ASP A 691 25.10 17.62 26.03
C ASP A 691 24.32 18.07 24.79
N TRP A 692 22.99 18.04 24.89
CA TRP A 692 22.08 18.48 23.83
C TRP A 692 22.19 19.98 23.51
N HIS A 693 22.92 20.76 24.32
CA HIS A 693 23.18 22.19 24.12
C HIS A 693 24.58 22.47 23.54
N ALA A 694 25.40 21.44 23.33
CA ALA A 694 26.70 21.57 22.69
C ALA A 694 26.56 22.07 21.24
N ASP A 695 27.64 22.66 20.71
CA ASP A 695 27.70 23.01 19.30
C ASP A 695 27.59 21.76 18.40
N HIS A 696 27.25 21.96 17.13
CA HIS A 696 26.99 20.85 16.20
C HIS A 696 28.17 19.89 16.04
N ALA A 697 29.42 20.38 16.10
CA ALA A 697 30.60 19.53 15.94
C ALA A 697 30.81 18.67 17.20
N SER A 698 30.71 19.27 18.38
CA SER A 698 30.81 18.55 19.65
C SER A 698 29.69 17.52 19.81
N LEU A 699 28.43 17.88 19.53
CA LEU A 699 27.31 16.94 19.61
C LEU A 699 27.44 15.81 18.59
N THR A 700 27.89 16.11 17.36
CA THR A 700 28.18 15.08 16.35
C THR A 700 29.24 14.11 16.86
N GLN A 701 30.33 14.61 17.46
CA GLN A 701 31.40 13.77 17.98
C GLN A 701 30.92 12.88 19.13
N GLN A 702 30.10 13.41 20.04
CA GLN A 702 29.50 12.65 21.13
C GLN A 702 28.65 11.49 20.58
N LEU A 703 27.72 11.78 19.67
CA LEU A 703 26.84 10.78 19.07
C LEU A 703 27.62 9.75 18.23
N SER A 704 28.64 10.16 17.47
CA SER A 704 29.52 9.25 16.73
C SER A 704 30.22 8.25 17.66
N SER A 705 30.75 8.71 18.78
CA SER A 705 31.37 7.84 19.79
C SER A 705 30.38 6.84 20.36
N VAL A 706 29.10 7.21 20.52
CA VAL A 706 28.04 6.29 20.95
C VAL A 706 27.81 5.22 19.90
N PHE A 707 27.52 5.60 18.65
CA PHE A 707 27.13 4.65 17.61
C PHE A 707 28.24 3.67 17.21
N GLN A 708 29.51 4.04 17.38
CA GLN A 708 30.65 3.15 17.16
C GLN A 708 30.74 1.96 18.12
N LEU A 709 30.01 1.98 19.24
CA LEU A 709 30.09 0.90 20.25
C LEU A 709 29.47 -0.41 19.75
N TYR A 710 28.44 -0.33 18.91
CA TYR A 710 27.65 -1.49 18.47
C TYR A 710 27.25 -1.38 17.00
N ASN A 711 26.80 -2.49 16.43
CA ASN A 711 26.39 -2.58 15.02
C ASN A 711 24.96 -2.02 14.81
N ALA A 712 24.55 -1.86 13.54
CA ALA A 712 23.29 -1.18 13.21
C ALA A 712 22.04 -1.91 13.72
N ALA A 713 22.05 -3.25 13.69
CA ALA A 713 20.93 -4.09 14.16
C ALA A 713 20.70 -3.96 15.68
N TYR A 714 21.78 -3.84 16.46
CA TYR A 714 21.69 -3.58 17.90
C TYR A 714 20.98 -2.24 18.16
N TRP A 715 21.39 -1.18 17.46
CA TRP A 715 20.80 0.15 17.65
C TRP A 715 19.32 0.19 17.30
N GLN A 716 18.91 -0.44 16.19
CA GLN A 716 17.50 -0.56 15.83
C GLN A 716 16.70 -1.25 16.93
N THR A 717 17.16 -2.45 17.35
CA THR A 717 16.49 -3.26 18.37
C THR A 717 16.36 -2.52 19.71
N LEU A 718 17.37 -1.72 20.06
CA LEU A 718 17.38 -0.96 21.31
C LEU A 718 16.47 0.27 21.26
N LEU A 719 16.50 1.05 20.17
CA LEU A 719 15.96 2.40 20.12
C LEU A 719 14.55 2.48 19.54
N VAL A 720 14.21 1.65 18.53
CA VAL A 720 12.88 1.67 17.90
C VAL A 720 11.76 1.41 18.90
N PRO A 721 11.83 0.40 19.79
CA PRO A 721 10.78 0.17 20.80
C PRO A 721 10.62 1.33 21.80
N ALA A 722 11.67 2.13 22.00
CA ALA A 722 11.62 3.33 22.84
C ALA A 722 10.99 4.55 22.12
N GLY A 723 10.50 4.37 20.89
CA GLY A 723 9.95 5.44 20.09
C GLY A 723 11.02 6.42 19.58
N VAL A 724 12.22 5.93 19.30
CA VAL A 724 13.28 6.67 18.63
C VAL A 724 13.50 6.08 17.25
N ALA A 725 13.43 6.91 16.21
CA ALA A 725 13.74 6.50 14.85
C ALA A 725 15.26 6.38 14.66
N CYS A 726 15.79 5.18 14.88
CA CYS A 726 17.15 4.79 14.58
C CYS A 726 17.12 3.50 13.77
N VAL A 727 17.47 3.56 12.49
CA VAL A 727 17.30 2.46 11.55
C VAL A 727 18.59 2.21 10.75
N PRO A 728 18.88 0.97 10.34
CA PRO A 728 20.02 0.65 9.49
C PRO A 728 19.94 1.40 8.16
N ALA A 729 21.06 1.97 7.73
CA ALA A 729 21.25 2.58 6.41
C ALA A 729 22.16 1.72 5.50
N SER A 730 22.83 0.72 6.07
CA SER A 730 23.71 -0.23 5.37
C SER A 730 23.07 -1.62 5.19
N GLY A 731 21.74 -1.70 5.14
CA GLY A 731 20.98 -2.94 4.94
C GLY A 731 20.99 -3.43 3.48
N HIS A 732 20.01 -4.24 3.10
CA HIS A 732 19.83 -4.68 1.71
C HIS A 732 19.75 -3.50 0.73
N ALA A 733 20.33 -3.65 -0.45
CA ALA A 733 20.08 -2.73 -1.56
C ALA A 733 18.57 -2.69 -1.88
N PRO A 734 18.01 -1.56 -2.36
CA PRO A 734 16.57 -1.42 -2.56
C PRO A 734 15.92 -2.57 -3.33
N ASN A 735 16.59 -3.10 -4.36
CA ASN A 735 16.05 -4.17 -5.20
C ASN A 735 15.93 -5.53 -4.49
N THR A 736 16.66 -5.77 -3.40
CA THR A 736 16.53 -6.98 -2.58
C THR A 736 15.77 -6.72 -1.29
N PHE A 737 15.77 -5.49 -0.76
CA PHE A 737 15.00 -5.09 0.42
C PHE A 737 13.53 -5.49 0.29
N TRP A 738 12.87 -5.12 -0.81
CA TRP A 738 11.45 -5.40 -1.03
C TRP A 738 11.08 -6.88 -1.05
N LEU A 739 12.02 -7.80 -1.27
CA LEU A 739 11.74 -9.23 -1.36
C LEU A 739 12.00 -9.98 -0.06
N ASN A 740 12.74 -9.37 0.88
CA ASN A 740 13.30 -10.09 2.03
C ASN A 740 13.03 -9.41 3.38
N ASP A 741 12.41 -8.24 3.40
CA ASP A 741 12.17 -7.50 4.65
C ASP A 741 10.86 -7.93 5.33
N ASP A 742 10.93 -8.12 6.65
CA ASP A 742 9.78 -8.55 7.47
C ASP A 742 8.67 -7.50 7.49
N GLN A 743 9.02 -6.21 7.47
CA GLN A 743 8.03 -5.12 7.47
C GLN A 743 7.26 -5.10 6.14
N VAL A 744 7.96 -5.30 5.03
CA VAL A 744 7.37 -5.38 3.69
C VAL A 744 6.40 -6.55 3.57
N SER A 745 6.80 -7.71 4.12
CA SER A 745 5.96 -8.91 4.17
C SER A 745 4.74 -8.72 5.07
N ALA A 746 4.92 -8.14 6.26
CA ALA A 746 3.83 -7.88 7.21
C ALA A 746 2.76 -6.94 6.64
N CYS A 747 3.16 -5.94 5.85
CA CYS A 747 2.25 -4.98 5.24
C CYS A 747 1.69 -5.41 3.87
N GLY A 748 2.08 -6.58 3.35
CA GLY A 748 1.59 -7.07 2.05
C GLY A 748 1.98 -6.17 0.86
N PHE A 749 3.13 -5.50 0.93
CA PHE A 749 3.59 -4.55 -0.09
C PHE A 749 4.05 -5.19 -1.40
N ILE A 750 4.23 -6.52 -1.42
CA ILE A 750 4.50 -7.31 -2.62
C ILE A 750 3.44 -8.41 -2.78
N ALA A 751 3.15 -8.78 -4.02
CA ALA A 751 2.22 -9.87 -4.35
C ALA A 751 2.82 -10.80 -5.41
N PRO A 752 2.53 -12.11 -5.34
CA PRO A 752 2.88 -13.03 -6.40
C PRO A 752 2.13 -12.67 -7.70
N ALA A 753 2.79 -12.89 -8.83
CA ALA A 753 2.28 -12.69 -10.17
C ALA A 753 2.93 -13.66 -11.14
N LYS A 754 2.37 -13.76 -12.34
CA LYS A 754 2.88 -14.62 -13.40
C LYS A 754 3.03 -13.87 -14.69
N HIS A 755 4.26 -13.79 -15.20
CA HIS A 755 4.52 -13.23 -16.51
C HIS A 755 4.43 -14.34 -17.57
N PRO A 756 3.69 -14.16 -18.68
CA PRO A 756 3.47 -15.22 -19.68
C PRO A 756 4.75 -15.85 -20.24
N GLN A 757 5.85 -15.09 -20.27
CA GLN A 757 7.14 -15.57 -20.78
C GLN A 757 8.19 -15.84 -19.71
N TRP A 758 8.05 -15.26 -18.51
CA TRP A 758 9.10 -15.33 -17.48
C TRP A 758 8.75 -16.34 -16.37
N GLY A 759 7.47 -16.70 -16.23
CA GLY A 759 6.99 -17.55 -15.16
C GLY A 759 6.57 -16.74 -13.94
N ASP A 760 6.65 -17.38 -12.77
CA ASP A 760 6.18 -16.82 -11.51
C ASP A 760 7.22 -15.81 -10.94
N TYR A 761 6.74 -14.73 -10.35
CA TYR A 761 7.55 -13.67 -9.73
C TYR A 761 6.73 -12.87 -8.72
N PHE A 762 7.40 -12.07 -7.90
CA PHE A 762 6.77 -11.06 -7.05
C PHE A 762 6.77 -9.71 -7.73
N ARG A 763 5.61 -9.07 -7.77
CA ARG A 763 5.43 -7.66 -8.15
C ARG A 763 5.05 -6.83 -6.92
N HIS A 764 4.99 -5.51 -7.07
CA HIS A 764 4.35 -4.63 -6.09
C HIS A 764 2.90 -5.09 -5.86
N GLY A 765 2.50 -5.16 -4.60
CA GLY A 765 1.19 -5.66 -4.22
C GLY A 765 0.08 -4.72 -4.66
N ALA A 766 -0.91 -5.24 -5.39
CA ALA A 766 -2.29 -4.94 -5.05
C ALA A 766 -2.65 -5.92 -3.93
N SER A 767 -3.44 -5.48 -2.94
CA SER A 767 -4.00 -6.39 -1.91
C SER A 767 -4.43 -7.68 -2.59
N LEU A 768 -4.02 -8.84 -2.06
CA LEU A 768 -4.26 -10.18 -2.63
C LEU A 768 -5.75 -10.45 -2.93
N GLY A 769 -6.67 -9.53 -2.59
CA GLY A 769 -8.09 -9.62 -2.87
C GLY A 769 -8.76 -10.74 -2.11
N ASN A 770 -8.02 -11.42 -1.22
CA ASN A 770 -8.38 -12.63 -0.51
C ASN A 770 -8.60 -12.38 0.99
N ARG A 771 -8.75 -11.10 1.39
CA ARG A 771 -9.10 -10.65 2.72
C ARG A 771 -10.10 -9.50 2.65
N GLY A 772 -11.12 -9.52 3.51
CA GLY A 772 -12.09 -8.44 3.63
C GLY A 772 -13.42 -8.93 4.20
N PRO A 773 -14.43 -8.06 4.37
CA PRO A 773 -15.69 -8.44 4.98
C PRO A 773 -16.48 -9.41 4.07
N VAL A 774 -17.56 -10.00 4.59
CA VAL A 774 -18.54 -10.73 3.77
C VAL A 774 -19.29 -9.76 2.86
N ARG A 775 -19.45 -10.13 1.58
CA ARG A 775 -20.07 -9.26 0.57
C ARG A 775 -20.99 -10.05 -0.32
N TYR A 776 -22.10 -9.44 -0.67
CA TYR A 776 -23.10 -10.03 -1.53
C TYR A 776 -23.24 -9.22 -2.81
N ALA A 777 -23.47 -9.90 -3.94
CA ALA A 777 -23.91 -9.27 -5.17
C ALA A 777 -25.41 -8.91 -5.08
N ALA A 778 -25.93 -8.16 -6.06
CA ALA A 778 -27.33 -7.73 -6.08
C ALA A 778 -28.35 -8.89 -6.03
N ASN A 779 -27.94 -10.10 -6.41
CA ASN A 779 -28.75 -11.32 -6.33
C ASN A 779 -28.65 -12.04 -4.96
N HIS A 780 -28.03 -11.40 -3.95
CA HIS A 780 -27.77 -11.95 -2.62
C HIS A 780 -26.84 -13.17 -2.55
N GLN A 781 -26.14 -13.52 -3.62
CA GLN A 781 -25.07 -14.53 -3.60
C GLN A 781 -23.75 -13.91 -3.14
N LEU A 782 -22.85 -14.75 -2.60
CA LEU A 782 -21.50 -14.30 -2.24
C LEU A 782 -20.83 -13.66 -3.46
N HIS A 783 -20.15 -12.54 -3.22
CA HIS A 783 -19.60 -11.74 -4.30
C HIS A 783 -18.64 -12.54 -5.20
N PRO A 784 -18.74 -12.43 -6.55
CA PRO A 784 -17.89 -13.17 -7.47
C PRO A 784 -16.39 -13.02 -7.23
N ASP A 785 -15.90 -11.82 -6.93
CA ASP A 785 -14.48 -11.58 -6.63
C ASP A 785 -13.98 -12.39 -5.41
N ILE A 786 -14.82 -12.56 -4.38
CA ILE A 786 -14.47 -13.36 -3.20
C ILE A 786 -14.31 -14.83 -3.61
N LEU A 787 -15.27 -15.35 -4.39
CA LEU A 787 -15.20 -16.71 -4.91
C LEU A 787 -14.00 -16.89 -5.84
N SER A 788 -13.72 -15.92 -6.69
CA SER A 788 -12.55 -15.93 -7.58
C SER A 788 -11.26 -15.98 -6.78
N ALA A 789 -11.09 -15.11 -5.77
CA ALA A 789 -9.91 -15.12 -4.91
C ALA A 789 -9.79 -16.42 -4.11
N TYR A 790 -10.89 -16.95 -3.57
CA TYR A 790 -10.92 -18.25 -2.90
C TYR A 790 -10.48 -19.38 -3.83
N TRP A 791 -10.99 -19.47 -5.06
CA TRP A 791 -10.60 -20.51 -6.00
C TRP A 791 -9.19 -20.30 -6.55
N GLU A 792 -8.73 -19.05 -6.68
CA GLU A 792 -7.37 -18.71 -7.08
C GLU A 792 -6.35 -19.21 -6.05
N HIS A 793 -6.51 -18.79 -4.78
CA HIS A 793 -5.52 -19.02 -3.72
C HIS A 793 -5.80 -20.26 -2.87
N GLY A 794 -7.02 -20.78 -2.88
CA GLY A 794 -7.49 -21.90 -2.05
C GLY A 794 -7.91 -21.49 -0.64
N PHE A 795 -7.88 -20.19 -0.32
CA PHE A 795 -8.36 -19.65 0.95
C PHE A 795 -8.86 -18.20 0.82
N TYR A 796 -9.63 -17.76 1.81
CA TYR A 796 -10.05 -16.36 1.99
C TYR A 796 -10.18 -16.05 3.49
N THR A 797 -9.79 -14.85 3.92
CA THR A 797 -9.98 -14.39 5.32
C THR A 797 -11.09 -13.35 5.39
N PHE A 798 -12.22 -13.72 5.99
CA PHE A 798 -13.32 -12.80 6.22
C PHE A 798 -13.11 -12.02 7.50
N THR A 799 -13.12 -10.69 7.39
CA THR A 799 -12.99 -9.81 8.56
C THR A 799 -14.34 -9.54 9.20
N ASP A 800 -14.36 -9.44 10.53
CA ASP A 800 -15.52 -8.99 11.32
C ASP A 800 -16.82 -9.80 11.07
N VAL A 801 -16.72 -11.12 10.87
CA VAL A 801 -17.91 -11.96 10.64
C VAL A 801 -18.67 -12.21 11.93
N VAL A 802 -17.95 -12.43 13.03
CA VAL A 802 -18.55 -12.73 14.33
C VAL A 802 -18.39 -11.51 15.23
N ALA A 803 -19.52 -10.96 15.69
CA ALA A 803 -19.56 -9.77 16.52
C ALA A 803 -18.88 -9.99 17.89
N ASP A 804 -18.37 -8.91 18.49
CA ASP A 804 -17.69 -8.90 19.79
C ASP A 804 -18.51 -9.63 20.88
N GLU A 805 -19.83 -9.37 20.94
CA GLU A 805 -20.70 -9.96 21.96
C GLU A 805 -20.83 -11.48 21.77
N GLU A 806 -20.82 -11.96 20.53
CA GLU A 806 -20.83 -13.39 20.23
C GLU A 806 -19.45 -14.02 20.51
N ILE A 807 -18.35 -13.30 20.26
CA ILE A 807 -17.00 -13.72 20.66
C ILE A 807 -16.87 -13.86 22.17
N ASP A 808 -17.40 -12.92 22.95
CA ASP A 808 -17.39 -12.99 24.41
C ASP A 808 -18.21 -14.18 24.93
N ALA A 809 -19.37 -14.47 24.32
CA ALA A 809 -20.15 -15.66 24.65
C ALA A 809 -19.40 -16.95 24.31
N LEU A 810 -18.71 -17.02 23.17
CA LEU A 810 -17.90 -18.17 22.76
C LEU A 810 -16.69 -18.35 23.70
N ARG A 811 -16.04 -17.25 24.12
CA ARG A 811 -14.96 -17.25 25.12
C ARG A 811 -15.46 -17.72 26.48
N GLN A 812 -16.66 -17.30 26.89
CA GLN A 812 -17.26 -17.76 28.14
C GLN A 812 -17.49 -19.28 28.11
N ASP A 813 -18.10 -19.80 27.05
CA ASP A 813 -18.35 -21.23 26.88
C ASP A 813 -17.04 -22.04 26.90
N ILE A 814 -16.01 -21.62 26.13
CA ILE A 814 -14.73 -22.36 26.10
C ILE A 814 -13.99 -22.31 27.44
N ASN A 815 -14.05 -21.19 28.17
CA ASN A 815 -13.44 -21.10 29.49
C ASN A 815 -14.13 -22.04 30.48
N VAL A 816 -15.45 -22.20 30.39
CA VAL A 816 -16.20 -23.19 31.18
C VAL A 816 -15.74 -24.61 30.81
N LEU A 817 -15.63 -24.92 29.52
CA LEU A 817 -15.18 -26.24 29.05
C LEU A 817 -13.75 -26.56 29.52
N LEU A 818 -12.83 -25.60 29.48
CA LEU A 818 -11.46 -25.78 29.95
C LEU A 818 -11.41 -25.95 31.48
N ALA A 819 -12.20 -25.17 32.23
CA ALA A 819 -12.28 -25.28 33.69
C ALA A 819 -12.93 -26.60 34.16
N ARG A 820 -13.77 -27.22 33.32
CA ARG A 820 -14.43 -28.52 33.58
C ARG A 820 -13.75 -29.70 32.90
N ALA A 821 -12.61 -29.49 32.23
CA ALA A 821 -11.86 -30.53 31.56
C ALA A 821 -11.32 -31.56 32.57
N PRO A 822 -11.15 -32.84 32.17
CA PRO A 822 -10.39 -33.81 32.94
C PRO A 822 -8.99 -33.29 33.27
N THR A 823 -8.43 -33.70 34.42
CA THR A 823 -7.05 -33.33 34.78
C THR A 823 -5.96 -34.02 33.94
N GLY A 824 -6.34 -35.00 33.11
CA GLY A 824 -5.47 -35.71 32.17
C GLY A 824 -6.28 -36.71 31.33
N GLN A 825 -5.64 -37.35 30.35
CA GLN A 825 -6.31 -38.17 29.32
C GLN A 825 -7.20 -39.31 29.87
N HIS A 826 -6.89 -39.81 31.08
CA HIS A 826 -7.59 -40.93 31.72
C HIS A 826 -8.33 -40.52 33.01
N ALA A 827 -8.40 -39.23 33.32
CA ALA A 827 -9.11 -38.74 34.50
C ALA A 827 -10.63 -38.68 34.25
N ASN A 828 -11.41 -39.03 35.27
CA ASN A 828 -12.88 -38.89 35.23
C ASN A 828 -13.37 -37.65 35.99
N THR A 829 -12.45 -36.90 36.60
CA THR A 829 -12.76 -35.71 37.40
C THR A 829 -12.00 -34.50 36.90
N ASP A 830 -12.61 -33.32 37.05
CA ASP A 830 -11.96 -32.04 36.80
C ASP A 830 -11.01 -31.62 37.93
N ALA A 831 -10.35 -30.48 37.77
CA ALA A 831 -9.36 -29.98 38.73
C ALA A 831 -9.96 -29.65 40.13
N GLN A 832 -11.29 -29.60 40.25
CA GLN A 832 -12.01 -29.37 41.50
C GLN A 832 -12.61 -30.66 42.08
N GLY A 833 -12.31 -31.83 41.48
CA GLY A 833 -12.78 -33.14 41.93
C GLY A 833 -14.23 -33.45 41.56
N ARG A 834 -14.86 -32.67 40.68
CA ARG A 834 -16.21 -32.94 40.17
C ARG A 834 -16.12 -33.90 38.98
N PRO A 835 -17.19 -34.62 38.61
CA PRO A 835 -17.23 -35.32 37.33
C PRO A 835 -16.86 -34.38 36.18
N ALA A 836 -15.86 -34.78 35.38
CA ALA A 836 -15.39 -34.01 34.25
C ALA A 836 -16.50 -33.89 33.20
N PHE A 837 -16.59 -32.71 32.59
CA PHE A 837 -17.52 -32.49 31.48
C PHE A 837 -17.16 -33.40 30.31
N GLY A 838 -18.16 -33.82 29.53
CA GLY A 838 -17.97 -34.67 28.35
C GLY A 838 -18.04 -36.17 28.62
N SER A 839 -18.14 -36.60 29.90
CA SER A 839 -18.34 -38.01 30.27
C SER A 839 -19.77 -38.50 29.99
N GLU A 840 -20.71 -37.57 29.79
CA GLU A 840 -22.10 -37.81 29.43
C GLU A 840 -22.34 -38.12 27.94
N PHE A 841 -21.29 -38.01 27.12
CA PHE A 841 -21.32 -38.19 25.67
C PHE A 841 -20.64 -39.50 25.24
N THR A 842 -21.09 -40.03 24.11
CA THR A 842 -20.61 -41.33 23.62
C THR A 842 -19.17 -41.25 23.10
N ARG A 843 -18.78 -40.13 22.47
CA ARG A 843 -17.40 -39.88 22.03
C ARG A 843 -16.63 -39.06 23.07
N PRO A 844 -15.35 -39.39 23.34
CA PRO A 844 -14.50 -38.55 24.17
C PRO A 844 -14.46 -37.11 23.66
N THR A 845 -14.74 -36.16 24.55
CA THR A 845 -14.80 -34.73 24.21
C THR A 845 -13.42 -34.09 24.12
N TYR A 846 -12.46 -34.53 24.95
CA TYR A 846 -11.14 -33.92 25.07
C TYR A 846 -10.05 -34.83 24.50
N THR A 847 -9.15 -34.26 23.71
CA THR A 847 -7.89 -34.87 23.29
C THR A 847 -6.74 -34.10 23.94
N PHE A 848 -5.83 -34.84 24.59
CA PHE A 848 -4.67 -34.29 25.26
C PHE A 848 -3.40 -34.47 24.43
N ALA A 849 -2.42 -33.60 24.63
CA ALA A 849 -1.08 -33.72 24.09
C ALA A 849 -0.05 -33.22 25.10
N LYS A 850 1.21 -33.60 24.90
CA LYS A 850 2.33 -32.99 25.64
C LYS A 850 2.47 -31.51 25.21
N PRO A 851 2.81 -30.57 26.11
CA PRO A 851 3.07 -29.19 25.72
C PRO A 851 4.09 -29.07 24.58
N LEU A 852 3.81 -28.15 23.65
CA LEU A 852 4.64 -27.82 22.47
C LEU A 852 4.94 -29.01 21.54
N SER A 853 4.22 -30.13 21.68
CA SER A 853 4.40 -31.32 20.84
C SER A 853 3.58 -31.27 19.54
N ASP A 854 3.95 -32.11 18.59
CA ASP A 854 3.18 -32.44 17.39
C ASP A 854 2.58 -33.85 17.55
N PRO A 855 1.37 -34.01 18.10
CA PRO A 855 0.86 -35.32 18.47
C PRO A 855 0.58 -36.25 17.27
N TRP A 856 0.51 -35.73 16.04
CA TRP A 856 0.12 -36.50 14.85
C TRP A 856 1.24 -36.66 13.83
N GLY A 857 2.21 -35.75 13.79
CA GLY A 857 3.23 -35.73 12.75
C GLY A 857 4.07 -37.01 12.69
N GLY A 858 4.24 -37.54 11.47
CA GLY A 858 4.98 -38.77 11.21
C GLY A 858 4.29 -40.05 11.69
N THR A 859 3.05 -39.99 12.18
CA THR A 859 2.28 -41.16 12.65
C THR A 859 1.35 -41.71 11.57
N THR A 860 0.79 -42.91 11.80
CA THR A 860 -0.29 -43.48 10.98
C THR A 860 -1.69 -43.08 11.45
N LEU A 861 -1.81 -42.25 12.50
CA LEU A 861 -3.09 -41.74 12.98
C LEU A 861 -3.77 -40.89 11.91
N LEU A 862 -5.10 -40.82 11.96
CA LEU A 862 -5.91 -40.05 11.00
C LEU A 862 -5.58 -40.40 9.54
N ASN A 863 -5.45 -41.71 9.28
CA ASN A 863 -5.09 -42.29 7.99
C ASN A 863 -3.73 -41.83 7.42
N GLY A 864 -2.78 -41.47 8.29
CA GLY A 864 -1.42 -41.08 7.91
C GLY A 864 -1.32 -39.74 7.16
N ARG A 865 -2.34 -38.88 7.25
CA ARG A 865 -2.39 -37.61 6.51
C ARG A 865 -1.38 -36.56 6.95
N HIS A 866 -0.68 -36.78 8.06
CA HIS A 866 0.38 -35.92 8.60
C HIS A 866 1.75 -36.64 8.47
N PRO A 867 2.35 -36.69 7.29
CA PRO A 867 3.46 -37.61 7.01
C PRO A 867 4.81 -37.14 7.58
N THR A 868 4.92 -35.88 8.02
CA THR A 868 6.13 -35.28 8.60
C THR A 868 5.87 -34.84 10.02
N LYS A 869 6.93 -34.82 10.85
CA LYS A 869 6.92 -34.37 12.24
C LYS A 869 7.45 -32.94 12.30
N MET A 870 6.75 -32.05 13.00
CA MET A 870 7.21 -30.68 13.28
C MET A 870 8.26 -30.66 14.40
N ASN A 871 9.07 -29.60 14.43
CA ASN A 871 9.92 -29.32 15.58
C ASN A 871 9.08 -29.15 16.85
N GLU A 872 9.55 -29.75 17.95
CA GLU A 872 8.89 -29.73 19.26
C GLU A 872 9.78 -28.96 20.26
N PRO A 873 9.57 -27.65 20.42
CA PRO A 873 10.36 -26.85 21.36
C PRO A 873 10.26 -27.38 22.79
N GLN A 874 11.31 -27.14 23.58
CA GLN A 874 11.32 -27.52 24.98
C GLN A 874 10.39 -26.60 25.79
N ALA A 875 9.38 -27.18 26.42
CA ALA A 875 8.49 -26.47 27.34
C ALA A 875 9.23 -26.10 28.65
N ALA A 876 8.73 -25.08 29.34
CA ALA A 876 9.25 -24.67 30.65
C ALA A 876 9.20 -25.83 31.66
N SER A 877 10.13 -25.85 32.62
CA SER A 877 10.25 -26.94 33.60
C SER A 877 9.04 -27.09 34.53
N ASN A 878 8.21 -26.06 34.64
CA ASN A 878 6.97 -26.05 35.40
C ASN A 878 5.71 -26.28 34.53
N ALA A 879 5.86 -26.61 33.25
CA ALA A 879 4.74 -26.93 32.38
C ALA A 879 4.05 -28.23 32.84
N PRO A 880 2.72 -28.35 32.66
CA PRO A 880 1.99 -29.59 32.97
C PRO A 880 2.42 -30.74 32.05
N ASP A 881 2.28 -31.98 32.50
CA ASP A 881 2.63 -33.17 31.70
C ASP A 881 1.76 -33.31 30.43
N GLU A 882 0.49 -32.94 30.54
CA GLU A 882 -0.51 -32.96 29.47
C GLU A 882 -1.29 -31.64 29.42
N ILE A 883 -1.65 -31.21 28.22
CA ILE A 883 -2.55 -30.08 27.96
C ILE A 883 -3.72 -30.52 27.10
N VAL A 884 -4.85 -29.83 27.23
CA VAL A 884 -5.95 -29.97 26.27
C VAL A 884 -5.48 -29.42 24.93
N TYR A 885 -5.46 -30.29 23.91
CA TYR A 885 -5.04 -29.97 22.56
C TYR A 885 -6.23 -29.72 21.64
N LEU A 886 -7.27 -30.54 21.76
CA LEU A 886 -8.46 -30.46 20.93
C LEU A 886 -9.72 -30.81 21.74
N ILE A 887 -10.81 -30.08 21.49
CA ILE A 887 -12.15 -30.35 22.05
C ILE A 887 -13.10 -30.64 20.88
N SER A 888 -13.86 -31.73 20.95
CA SER A 888 -14.82 -32.16 19.91
C SER A 888 -16.26 -31.93 20.33
N GLY A 889 -17.19 -31.84 19.37
CA GLY A 889 -18.62 -31.73 19.68
C GLY A 889 -19.04 -30.31 20.06
N MET A 890 -18.56 -29.30 19.34
CA MET A 890 -18.86 -27.89 19.60
C MET A 890 -20.36 -27.63 19.77
N CYS A 891 -21.21 -28.19 18.90
CA CYS A 891 -22.66 -27.92 18.92
C CYS A 891 -23.38 -28.50 20.14
N GLN A 892 -22.83 -29.56 20.76
CA GLN A 892 -23.38 -30.17 21.98
C GLN A 892 -22.70 -29.68 23.26
N SER A 893 -21.54 -29.03 23.14
CA SER A 893 -20.75 -28.58 24.30
C SER A 893 -20.79 -27.08 24.52
N MET A 894 -21.09 -26.28 23.49
CA MET A 894 -21.13 -24.83 23.55
C MET A 894 -22.47 -24.31 23.04
N PRO A 895 -23.36 -23.78 23.90
CA PRO A 895 -24.56 -23.10 23.45
C PRO A 895 -24.29 -21.98 22.43
N ALA A 896 -23.23 -21.18 22.62
CA ALA A 896 -22.82 -20.17 21.66
C ALA A 896 -22.24 -20.81 20.38
N GLY A 897 -21.51 -21.91 20.50
CA GLY A 897 -21.02 -22.69 19.35
C GLY A 897 -22.14 -23.25 18.47
N LEU A 898 -23.25 -23.71 19.06
CA LEU A 898 -24.44 -24.12 18.33
C LEU A 898 -25.05 -22.95 17.53
N ARG A 899 -25.13 -21.75 18.13
CA ARG A 899 -25.65 -20.55 17.45
C ARG A 899 -24.73 -20.06 16.34
N LEU A 900 -23.41 -20.18 16.54
CA LEU A 900 -22.40 -19.88 15.51
C LEU A 900 -22.53 -20.83 14.31
N TYR A 901 -22.83 -22.11 14.55
CA TYR A 901 -23.06 -23.10 13.49
C TYR A 901 -24.29 -22.77 12.62
N GLY A 902 -25.24 -21.99 13.16
CA GLY A 902 -26.42 -21.48 12.47
C GLY A 902 -26.25 -20.09 11.84
N HIS A 903 -25.03 -19.54 11.82
CA HIS A 903 -24.76 -18.18 11.34
C HIS A 903 -25.05 -18.03 9.84
N ALA A 904 -25.95 -17.12 9.48
CA ALA A 904 -26.47 -17.04 8.10
C ALA A 904 -25.38 -16.72 7.07
N ASP A 905 -24.40 -15.88 7.41
CA ASP A 905 -23.34 -15.53 6.47
C ASP A 905 -22.36 -16.69 6.22
N LEU A 906 -22.00 -17.45 7.27
CA LEU A 906 -21.18 -18.65 7.14
C LEU A 906 -21.88 -19.72 6.29
N LEU A 907 -23.18 -19.93 6.52
CA LEU A 907 -23.98 -20.86 5.72
C LEU A 907 -24.15 -20.38 4.27
N SER A 908 -24.26 -19.07 4.04
CA SER A 908 -24.29 -18.50 2.69
C SER A 908 -22.97 -18.70 1.94
N ILE A 909 -21.83 -18.56 2.63
CA ILE A 909 -20.51 -18.86 2.07
C ILE A 909 -20.40 -20.35 1.73
N ALA A 910 -20.90 -21.23 2.61
CA ALA A 910 -20.92 -22.67 2.35
C ALA A 910 -21.73 -23.03 1.10
N ALA A 911 -22.92 -22.45 0.93
CA ALA A 911 -23.72 -22.64 -0.28
C ALA A 911 -23.03 -22.08 -1.53
N ALA A 912 -22.38 -20.93 -1.43
CA ALA A 912 -21.68 -20.33 -2.57
C ALA A 912 -20.51 -21.19 -3.08
N ILE A 913 -19.79 -21.89 -2.18
CA ILE A 913 -18.64 -22.73 -2.52
C ILE A 913 -19.09 -24.15 -2.92
N ASN A 914 -20.03 -24.74 -2.19
CA ASN A 914 -20.38 -26.16 -2.32
C ASN A 914 -21.75 -26.43 -2.98
N GLY A 915 -22.50 -25.38 -3.33
CA GLY A 915 -23.88 -25.47 -3.80
C GLY A 915 -24.90 -25.48 -2.66
N ASP A 916 -26.16 -25.17 -2.97
CA ASP A 916 -27.25 -25.03 -1.99
C ASP A 916 -27.57 -26.31 -1.20
N ASP A 917 -27.08 -27.47 -1.67
CA ASP A 917 -27.23 -28.76 -1.02
C ASP A 917 -25.98 -29.20 -0.23
N PHE A 918 -25.06 -28.27 0.07
CA PHE A 918 -23.85 -28.52 0.88
C PHE A 918 -24.17 -29.30 2.17
N VAL A 919 -23.23 -30.11 2.67
CA VAL A 919 -23.45 -30.98 3.84
C VAL A 919 -22.36 -30.80 4.89
N PRO A 920 -22.66 -30.95 6.19
CA PRO A 920 -21.67 -30.78 7.24
C PRO A 920 -20.70 -31.98 7.33
N TYR A 921 -19.42 -31.68 7.58
CA TYR A 921 -18.33 -32.65 7.78
C TYR A 921 -18.24 -33.07 9.26
N ASN A 922 -17.45 -32.33 10.03
CA ASN A 922 -17.20 -32.42 11.46
C ASN A 922 -16.92 -31.01 12.00
N ASP A 923 -16.67 -30.94 13.30
CA ASP A 923 -16.14 -29.76 13.97
C ASP A 923 -15.12 -30.14 15.05
N ALA A 924 -14.21 -29.22 15.31
CA ALA A 924 -13.15 -29.35 16.29
C ALA A 924 -12.72 -27.98 16.80
N ILE A 925 -12.36 -27.91 18.07
CA ILE A 925 -11.84 -26.71 18.72
C ILE A 925 -10.38 -26.96 19.02
N PHE A 926 -9.48 -26.25 18.33
CA PHE A 926 -8.05 -26.33 18.60
C PHE A 926 -7.67 -25.35 19.71
N VAL A 927 -7.00 -25.86 20.74
CA VAL A 927 -6.58 -25.07 21.91
C VAL A 927 -5.06 -24.96 21.89
N LYS A 928 -4.55 -23.77 21.60
CA LYS A 928 -3.13 -23.43 21.67
C LYS A 928 -2.89 -22.41 22.77
N GLN A 929 -2.76 -22.91 24.00
CA GLN A 929 -2.41 -22.08 25.16
C GLN A 929 -1.06 -21.38 24.96
N ALA A 930 -0.94 -20.18 25.50
CA ALA A 930 0.31 -19.41 25.52
C ALA A 930 1.47 -20.25 26.09
N GLY A 931 2.59 -20.30 25.37
CA GLY A 931 3.81 -21.03 25.74
C GLY A 931 3.69 -22.56 25.79
N LEU A 932 2.52 -23.14 25.49
CA LEU A 932 2.24 -24.57 25.69
C LEU A 932 1.59 -25.26 24.48
N GLY A 933 0.97 -24.51 23.56
CA GLY A 933 0.14 -25.08 22.51
C GLY A 933 0.89 -26.01 21.53
N GLY A 934 0.31 -27.17 21.24
CA GLY A 934 0.87 -28.13 20.29
C GLY A 934 0.85 -27.65 18.82
N ALA A 935 1.73 -28.21 18.01
CA ALA A 935 1.76 -28.02 16.56
C ALA A 935 0.74 -28.94 15.86
N VAL A 936 0.29 -28.53 14.67
CA VAL A 936 -0.39 -29.40 13.70
C VAL A 936 0.52 -29.46 12.47
N SER A 937 1.10 -30.62 12.20
CA SER A 937 2.01 -30.84 11.06
C SER A 937 1.36 -30.52 9.72
N TRP A 938 2.19 -30.25 8.70
CA TRP A 938 1.76 -30.00 7.34
C TRP A 938 0.93 -31.17 6.82
N HIS A 939 -0.26 -30.89 6.32
CA HIS A 939 -1.17 -31.89 5.79
C HIS A 939 -2.11 -31.31 4.73
N GLN A 940 -2.74 -32.22 4.00
CA GLN A 940 -3.98 -31.96 3.28
C GLN A 940 -5.08 -32.75 3.98
N ASP A 941 -6.23 -32.12 4.19
CA ASP A 941 -7.31 -32.69 4.99
C ASP A 941 -7.97 -33.89 4.31
N GLY A 942 -8.07 -33.87 2.97
CA GLY A 942 -8.68 -34.93 2.16
C GLY A 942 -7.95 -36.27 2.26
N VAL A 943 -8.72 -37.35 2.37
CA VAL A 943 -8.20 -38.70 2.64
C VAL A 943 -8.53 -39.68 1.51
N THR A 944 -9.69 -39.57 0.89
CA THR A 944 -10.17 -40.34 -0.25
C THR A 944 -10.13 -39.49 -1.52
N HIS A 945 -10.85 -39.87 -2.59
CA HIS A 945 -11.07 -39.10 -3.83
C HIS A 945 -9.87 -38.58 -4.63
N TRP A 946 -8.62 -38.65 -4.15
CA TRP A 946 -7.42 -38.19 -4.84
C TRP A 946 -7.18 -38.86 -6.21
N GLN A 947 -7.82 -40.00 -6.45
CA GLN A 947 -7.75 -40.79 -7.70
C GLN A 947 -9.14 -40.99 -8.33
N ALA A 948 -10.14 -40.18 -7.94
CA ALA A 948 -11.48 -40.28 -8.52
C ALA A 948 -11.50 -39.72 -9.95
N ASP A 949 -12.23 -40.37 -10.86
CA ASP A 949 -12.34 -39.93 -12.27
C ASP A 949 -12.92 -38.51 -12.41
N ASN A 950 -13.69 -38.08 -11.41
CA ASN A 950 -14.30 -36.74 -11.33
C ASN A 950 -13.58 -35.83 -10.30
N TRP A 951 -12.31 -36.08 -9.99
CA TRP A 951 -11.55 -35.21 -9.09
C TRP A 951 -11.50 -33.77 -9.62
N ASP A 952 -11.72 -32.80 -8.72
CA ASP A 952 -11.54 -31.38 -8.98
C ASP A 952 -10.96 -30.65 -7.76
N GLU A 953 -10.66 -29.36 -7.91
CA GLU A 953 -9.99 -28.55 -6.90
C GLU A 953 -10.80 -28.27 -5.61
N GLY A 954 -12.04 -28.74 -5.51
CA GLY A 954 -12.88 -28.57 -4.32
C GLY A 954 -13.62 -29.83 -3.87
N ILE A 955 -13.31 -31.02 -4.41
CA ILE A 955 -14.07 -32.25 -4.14
C ILE A 955 -14.08 -32.59 -2.63
N HIS A 956 -13.03 -32.22 -1.90
CA HIS A 956 -12.91 -32.42 -0.44
C HIS A 956 -13.57 -31.32 0.40
N GLY A 957 -14.16 -30.28 -0.20
CA GLY A 957 -14.78 -29.16 0.53
C GLY A 957 -13.78 -28.23 1.21
N PHE A 958 -14.22 -27.56 2.28
CA PHE A 958 -13.44 -26.54 2.98
C PHE A 958 -13.73 -26.54 4.49
N ASN A 959 -12.89 -25.88 5.29
CA ASN A 959 -13.16 -25.57 6.69
C ASN A 959 -13.23 -24.06 6.93
N PHE A 960 -14.15 -23.63 7.78
CA PHE A 960 -14.08 -22.39 8.52
C PHE A 960 -13.13 -22.56 9.71
N GLN A 961 -12.37 -21.51 10.06
CA GLN A 961 -11.76 -21.36 11.38
C GLN A 961 -12.11 -19.99 11.95
N VAL A 962 -13.00 -19.98 12.94
CA VAL A 962 -13.36 -18.78 13.70
C VAL A 962 -12.35 -18.56 14.81
N GLN A 963 -11.69 -17.41 14.82
CA GLN A 963 -10.66 -17.10 15.82
C GLN A 963 -11.28 -16.40 17.02
N LEU A 964 -11.10 -16.98 18.20
CA LEU A 964 -11.58 -16.37 19.45
C LEU A 964 -10.56 -15.38 20.04
N TYR A 965 -9.31 -15.42 19.60
CA TYR A 965 -8.22 -14.58 20.07
C TYR A 965 -7.37 -14.14 18.89
N GLU A 966 -6.59 -13.07 19.07
CA GLU A 966 -5.66 -12.60 18.07
C GLU A 966 -4.65 -13.70 17.69
N CYS A 967 -4.46 -13.87 16.39
CA CYS A 967 -3.53 -14.83 15.82
C CYS A 967 -2.37 -14.09 15.13
N THR A 968 -1.15 -14.36 15.60
CA THR A 968 0.10 -13.81 15.04
C THR A 968 0.83 -14.89 14.23
N PRO A 969 1.86 -14.55 13.43
CA PRO A 969 2.63 -15.56 12.70
C PRO A 969 3.18 -16.71 13.58
N HIS A 970 3.39 -16.46 14.87
CA HIS A 970 3.89 -17.44 15.84
C HIS A 970 2.88 -18.52 16.24
N ASN A 971 1.57 -18.27 16.13
CA ASN A 971 0.55 -19.21 16.59
C ASN A 971 -0.54 -19.51 15.54
N CYS A 972 -0.61 -18.74 14.45
CA CYS A 972 -1.64 -18.84 13.43
C CYS A 972 -1.57 -20.13 12.58
N LEU A 973 -2.53 -20.28 11.68
CA LEU A 973 -2.48 -21.28 10.63
C LEU A 973 -1.60 -20.77 9.49
N TRP A 974 -0.78 -21.65 8.93
CA TRP A 974 0.00 -21.40 7.73
C TRP A 974 -0.55 -22.22 6.57
N VAL A 975 -0.58 -21.61 5.38
CA VAL A 975 -1.09 -22.23 4.15
C VAL A 975 -0.09 -22.08 3.01
N MET A 976 -0.13 -23.00 2.04
CA MET A 976 0.60 -22.87 0.78
C MET A 976 -0.39 -22.55 -0.35
N PRO A 977 -0.54 -21.27 -0.76
CA PRO A 977 -1.56 -20.86 -1.70
C PRO A 977 -1.51 -21.64 -3.03
N GLY A 978 -2.68 -21.93 -3.62
CA GLY A 978 -2.82 -22.60 -4.92
C GLY A 978 -2.60 -24.11 -4.92
N THR A 979 -2.11 -24.68 -3.82
CA THR A 979 -1.79 -26.13 -3.75
C THR A 979 -3.01 -27.06 -3.80
N HIS A 980 -4.22 -26.53 -3.55
CA HIS A 980 -5.48 -27.29 -3.69
C HIS A 980 -5.73 -27.76 -5.13
N LYS A 981 -5.05 -27.17 -6.12
CA LYS A 981 -5.13 -27.54 -7.54
C LYS A 981 -4.15 -28.62 -7.97
N LEU A 982 -3.21 -28.99 -7.10
CA LEU A 982 -2.08 -29.86 -7.45
C LEU A 982 -2.32 -31.35 -7.16
N GLY A 983 -3.50 -31.72 -6.67
CA GLY A 983 -3.77 -33.09 -6.23
C GLY A 983 -3.05 -33.43 -4.91
N LYS A 984 -2.74 -34.71 -4.68
CA LYS A 984 -2.10 -35.16 -3.46
C LYS A 984 -0.60 -34.80 -3.46
N ILE A 985 -0.17 -34.04 -2.46
CA ILE A 985 1.22 -33.56 -2.35
C ILE A 985 2.09 -34.58 -1.60
N ASP A 986 3.29 -34.82 -2.11
CA ASP A 986 4.35 -35.52 -1.37
C ASP A 986 5.04 -34.56 -0.39
N ILE A 987 4.44 -34.41 0.79
CA ILE A 987 4.90 -33.48 1.83
C ILE A 987 6.27 -33.88 2.38
N LYS A 988 6.59 -35.19 2.45
CA LYS A 988 7.91 -35.67 2.89
C LYS A 988 8.99 -35.22 1.93
N LYS A 989 8.75 -35.40 0.63
CA LYS A 989 9.67 -34.91 -0.40
C LYS A 989 9.81 -33.40 -0.33
N LEU A 990 8.70 -32.67 -0.17
CA LEU A 990 8.72 -31.21 -0.13
C LEU A 990 9.54 -30.66 1.06
N VAL A 991 9.42 -31.26 2.25
CA VAL A 991 10.28 -30.92 3.41
C VAL A 991 11.73 -31.34 3.18
N ALA A 992 11.98 -32.53 2.60
CA ALA A 992 13.33 -33.00 2.31
C ALA A 992 14.06 -32.11 1.28
N ASP A 993 13.36 -31.70 0.23
CA ASP A 993 13.86 -30.77 -0.79
C ASP A 993 14.14 -29.38 -0.18
N ASN A 994 13.44 -29.02 0.89
CA ASN A 994 13.67 -27.81 1.69
C ASN A 994 14.76 -27.99 2.78
N GLY A 995 15.72 -28.88 2.56
CA GLY A 995 16.81 -29.14 3.52
C GLY A 995 16.35 -29.73 4.85
N GLY A 996 15.17 -30.34 4.90
CA GLY A 996 14.55 -30.86 6.12
C GLY A 996 13.80 -29.82 6.95
N SER A 997 13.74 -28.55 6.52
CA SER A 997 13.01 -27.50 7.23
C SER A 997 11.51 -27.58 6.98
N GLU A 998 10.73 -27.51 8.05
CA GLU A 998 9.27 -27.40 8.01
C GLU A 998 8.78 -25.98 7.68
N GLN A 999 9.65 -24.97 7.61
CA GLN A 999 9.29 -23.63 7.14
C GLN A 999 9.37 -23.61 5.61
N LEU A 1000 8.25 -23.94 4.98
CA LEU A 1000 8.19 -24.13 3.53
C LEU A 1000 8.23 -22.78 2.78
N PRO A 1001 9.09 -22.62 1.75
CA PRO A 1001 9.11 -21.42 0.93
C PRO A 1001 7.76 -21.18 0.24
N GLY A 1002 7.26 -19.94 0.31
CA GLY A 1002 5.95 -19.57 -0.23
C GLY A 1002 4.76 -19.84 0.68
N ALA A 1003 4.97 -20.41 1.88
CA ALA A 1003 3.93 -20.51 2.89
C ALA A 1003 3.55 -19.12 3.42
N VAL A 1004 2.25 -18.89 3.61
CA VAL A 1004 1.68 -17.61 4.07
C VAL A 1004 1.01 -17.81 5.43
N PRO A 1005 1.26 -16.95 6.43
CA PRO A 1005 0.55 -16.98 7.71
C PRO A 1005 -0.85 -16.36 7.57
N LEU A 1006 -1.85 -17.00 8.18
CA LEU A 1006 -3.21 -16.45 8.27
C LEU A 1006 -3.40 -15.73 9.61
N THR A 1007 -2.88 -14.51 9.72
CA THR A 1007 -3.10 -13.63 10.87
C THR A 1007 -4.55 -13.16 10.92
N CYS A 1008 -5.11 -13.07 12.12
CA CYS A 1008 -6.54 -12.83 12.32
C CYS A 1008 -6.78 -12.08 13.63
N ALA A 1009 -7.72 -11.14 13.60
CA ALA A 1009 -8.33 -10.56 14.79
C ALA A 1009 -9.36 -11.53 15.40
N PRO A 1010 -9.74 -11.37 16.68
CA PRO A 1010 -10.91 -12.04 17.21
C PRO A 1010 -12.16 -11.70 16.37
N GLY A 1011 -12.96 -12.69 16.00
CA GLY A 1011 -14.13 -12.48 15.14
C GLY A 1011 -13.90 -12.67 13.65
N ASP A 1012 -12.63 -12.67 13.22
CA ASP A 1012 -12.26 -13.05 11.86
C ASP A 1012 -12.51 -14.56 11.63
N VAL A 1013 -12.83 -14.89 10.38
CA VAL A 1013 -13.09 -16.25 9.95
C VAL A 1013 -12.25 -16.57 8.71
N THR A 1014 -11.34 -17.52 8.84
CA THR A 1014 -10.63 -18.04 7.66
C THR A 1014 -11.43 -19.16 7.02
N VAL A 1015 -11.45 -19.18 5.69
CA VAL A 1015 -12.01 -20.27 4.87
C VAL A 1015 -10.86 -20.91 4.13
N VAL A 1016 -10.59 -22.18 4.41
CA VAL A 1016 -9.46 -22.91 3.83
C VAL A 1016 -9.96 -24.15 3.11
N ASN A 1017 -9.61 -24.28 1.82
CA ASN A 1017 -9.89 -25.47 1.04
C ASN A 1017 -9.18 -26.68 1.65
N ARG A 1018 -9.90 -27.80 1.82
CA ARG A 1018 -9.37 -29.01 2.48
C ARG A 1018 -8.31 -29.74 1.66
N GLN A 1019 -8.13 -29.39 0.39
CA GLN A 1019 -7.02 -29.86 -0.44
C GLN A 1019 -5.78 -28.97 -0.37
N LEU A 1020 -5.90 -27.76 0.19
CA LEU A 1020 -4.76 -26.85 0.34
C LEU A 1020 -3.78 -27.44 1.36
N LEU A 1021 -2.49 -27.37 1.08
CA LEU A 1021 -1.46 -27.74 2.05
C LEU A 1021 -1.42 -26.70 3.16
N HIS A 1022 -1.63 -27.14 4.39
CA HIS A 1022 -1.68 -26.25 5.56
C HIS A 1022 -1.15 -26.93 6.83
N GLY A 1023 -0.75 -26.12 7.81
CA GLY A 1023 -0.17 -26.56 9.08
C GLY A 1023 -0.12 -25.42 10.09
N SER A 1024 0.32 -25.70 11.31
CA SER A 1024 0.57 -24.64 12.30
C SER A 1024 1.66 -25.06 13.29
N PHE A 1025 2.59 -24.17 13.58
CA PHE A 1025 3.70 -24.44 14.49
C PHE A 1025 3.25 -24.50 15.95
N ALA A 1026 4.14 -25.01 16.81
CA ALA A 1026 3.93 -25.02 18.26
C ALA A 1026 3.83 -23.57 18.77
N ASN A 1027 2.89 -23.32 19.68
CA ASN A 1027 2.67 -21.98 20.21
C ASN A 1027 3.61 -21.71 21.40
N SER A 1028 4.82 -21.26 21.09
CA SER A 1028 5.80 -20.80 22.07
C SER A 1028 5.64 -19.31 22.46
N SER A 1029 4.61 -18.63 21.94
CA SER A 1029 4.35 -17.22 22.22
C SER A 1029 3.51 -17.01 23.48
N ASP A 1030 3.47 -15.77 23.97
CA ASP A 1030 2.66 -15.39 25.14
C ASP A 1030 1.15 -15.23 24.83
N ASN A 1031 0.74 -15.44 23.57
CA ASN A 1031 -0.63 -15.28 23.13
C ASN A 1031 -1.36 -16.62 23.03
N THR A 1032 -2.53 -16.72 23.65
CA THR A 1032 -3.41 -17.88 23.48
C THR A 1032 -4.12 -17.80 22.12
N ARG A 1033 -4.18 -18.92 21.39
CA ARG A 1033 -5.03 -19.08 20.22
C ARG A 1033 -6.04 -20.19 20.49
N ILE A 1034 -7.31 -19.88 20.22
CA ILE A 1034 -8.38 -20.89 20.15
C ILE A 1034 -9.13 -20.70 18.84
N SER A 1035 -9.16 -21.75 18.03
CA SER A 1035 -9.84 -21.76 16.73
C SER A 1035 -11.01 -22.74 16.75
N LEU A 1036 -12.22 -22.25 16.51
CA LEU A 1036 -13.40 -23.08 16.28
C LEU A 1036 -13.41 -23.47 14.79
N THR A 1037 -13.13 -24.73 14.52
CA THR A 1037 -12.97 -25.26 13.15
C THR A 1037 -14.15 -26.13 12.79
N PHE A 1038 -14.81 -25.85 11.68
CA PHE A 1038 -15.89 -26.70 11.16
C PHE A 1038 -16.02 -26.53 9.65
N GLY A 1039 -16.44 -27.57 8.95
CA GLY A 1039 -16.40 -27.60 7.49
C GLY A 1039 -17.63 -28.18 6.83
N PHE A 1040 -17.70 -27.96 5.52
CA PHE A 1040 -18.78 -28.43 4.68
C PHE A 1040 -18.21 -29.10 3.41
N HIS A 1041 -18.91 -30.12 2.94
CA HIS A 1041 -18.67 -30.81 1.68
C HIS A 1041 -19.77 -30.49 0.68
N ARG A 1042 -19.48 -30.74 -0.61
CA ARG A 1042 -20.54 -30.93 -1.60
C ARG A 1042 -21.24 -32.25 -1.34
N ARG A 1043 -22.57 -32.27 -1.45
CA ARG A 1043 -23.33 -33.51 -1.28
C ARG A 1043 -22.89 -34.61 -2.25
N SER A 1044 -22.60 -34.24 -3.49
CA SER A 1044 -22.12 -35.15 -4.53
C SER A 1044 -20.79 -35.82 -4.19
N SER A 1045 -19.96 -35.21 -3.35
CA SER A 1045 -18.67 -35.78 -2.93
C SER A 1045 -18.81 -36.82 -1.83
N VAL A 1046 -19.90 -36.78 -1.04
CA VAL A 1046 -20.11 -37.70 0.09
C VAL A 1046 -21.09 -38.81 -0.22
N LEU A 1047 -22.07 -38.60 -1.11
CA LEU A 1047 -23.11 -39.59 -1.35
C LEU A 1047 -22.51 -40.88 -1.95
N GLY A 1048 -22.63 -41.98 -1.20
CA GLY A 1048 -22.07 -43.28 -1.58
C GLY A 1048 -20.59 -43.45 -1.25
N ALA A 1049 -19.93 -42.45 -0.66
CA ALA A 1049 -18.55 -42.57 -0.16
C ALA A 1049 -18.51 -43.43 1.11
N THR A 1050 -17.35 -44.04 1.37
CA THR A 1050 -17.08 -44.83 2.59
C THR A 1050 -16.26 -43.99 3.56
N GLY A 1051 -16.64 -43.96 4.84
CA GLY A 1051 -15.95 -43.15 5.84
C GLY A 1051 -14.48 -43.51 6.05
N ALA A 1052 -13.62 -42.47 6.13
CA ALA A 1052 -12.16 -42.63 6.14
C ALA A 1052 -11.44 -42.22 7.45
N LEU A 1053 -12.11 -41.53 8.38
CA LEU A 1053 -11.50 -41.02 9.63
C LEU A 1053 -12.23 -41.53 10.87
N SER A 1054 -11.56 -42.32 11.72
CA SER A 1054 -11.95 -42.74 13.10
C SER A 1054 -13.32 -43.39 13.33
N GLN A 1055 -14.18 -43.48 12.31
CA GLN A 1055 -15.38 -44.30 12.29
C GLN A 1055 -15.00 -45.69 11.80
N SER A 1056 -15.75 -46.72 12.20
CA SER A 1056 -15.56 -48.06 11.64
C SER A 1056 -15.56 -47.94 10.11
N SER A 1057 -14.47 -48.32 9.46
CA SER A 1057 -14.11 -48.09 8.05
C SER A 1057 -14.99 -48.83 7.03
N ARG A 1058 -16.29 -48.94 7.31
CA ARG A 1058 -17.29 -49.76 6.60
C ARG A 1058 -18.66 -49.09 6.44
N GLU A 1059 -18.90 -47.92 7.00
CA GLU A 1059 -20.17 -47.19 6.80
C GLU A 1059 -20.15 -46.45 5.46
N VAL A 1060 -21.16 -46.73 4.62
CA VAL A 1060 -21.44 -46.00 3.38
C VAL A 1060 -22.35 -44.83 3.69
N TYR A 1061 -21.98 -43.64 3.23
CA TYR A 1061 -22.76 -42.41 3.44
C TYR A 1061 -23.94 -42.34 2.47
N ASP A 1062 -25.06 -42.94 2.87
CA ASP A 1062 -26.32 -42.86 2.14
C ASP A 1062 -27.07 -41.54 2.37
N ALA A 1063 -28.18 -41.35 1.64
CA ALA A 1063 -28.98 -40.14 1.73
C ALA A 1063 -29.59 -39.91 3.13
N GLN A 1064 -29.94 -40.98 3.85
CA GLN A 1064 -30.53 -40.88 5.19
C GLN A 1064 -29.49 -40.41 6.21
N ARG A 1065 -28.28 -40.97 6.16
CA ARG A 1065 -27.16 -40.57 7.02
C ARG A 1065 -26.78 -39.11 6.80
N ILE A 1066 -26.73 -38.68 5.54
CA ILE A 1066 -26.47 -37.29 5.17
C ILE A 1066 -27.55 -36.37 5.75
N HIS A 1067 -28.82 -36.74 5.58
CA HIS A 1067 -29.95 -35.99 6.14
C HIS A 1067 -29.85 -35.91 7.67
N ASP A 1068 -29.64 -37.04 8.34
CA ASP A 1068 -29.54 -37.12 9.80
C ASP A 1068 -28.41 -36.26 10.38
N ARG A 1069 -27.27 -36.17 9.67
CA ARG A 1069 -26.14 -35.31 10.08
C ARG A 1069 -26.40 -33.83 9.78
N ALA A 1070 -27.12 -33.54 8.70
CA ALA A 1070 -27.51 -32.19 8.30
C ALA A 1070 -28.55 -31.57 9.25
N CYS A 1071 -29.38 -32.37 9.93
CA CYS A 1071 -30.37 -31.89 10.91
C CYS A 1071 -29.79 -30.97 12.00
N VAL A 1072 -28.50 -31.08 12.33
CA VAL A 1072 -27.80 -30.16 13.26
C VAL A 1072 -27.85 -28.72 12.76
N ILE A 1073 -27.73 -28.49 11.45
CA ILE A 1073 -27.83 -27.16 10.83
C ILE A 1073 -29.22 -26.57 11.08
N GLY A 1074 -30.28 -27.35 10.90
CA GLY A 1074 -31.66 -26.89 11.13
C GLY A 1074 -31.90 -26.47 12.58
N VAL A 1075 -31.43 -27.27 13.53
CA VAL A 1075 -31.52 -26.93 14.97
C VAL A 1075 -30.65 -25.73 15.32
N ALA A 1076 -29.46 -25.61 14.74
CA ALA A 1076 -28.55 -24.48 14.94
C ALA A 1076 -29.13 -23.16 14.41
N ILE A 1077 -29.74 -23.17 13.21
CA ILE A 1077 -30.45 -22.02 12.62
C ILE A 1077 -31.58 -21.57 13.56
N ASP A 1078 -32.36 -22.52 14.09
CA ASP A 1078 -33.46 -22.19 14.99
C ASP A 1078 -32.96 -21.68 16.35
N ALA A 1079 -31.93 -22.31 16.94
CA ALA A 1079 -31.30 -21.85 18.17
C ALA A 1079 -30.75 -20.41 18.04
N ARG A 1080 -30.17 -20.08 16.87
CA ARG A 1080 -29.72 -18.72 16.58
C ARG A 1080 -30.90 -17.76 16.46
N ALA A 1081 -31.92 -18.10 15.68
CA ALA A 1081 -33.10 -17.25 15.46
C ALA A 1081 -33.88 -16.96 16.75
N GLN A 1082 -33.96 -17.93 17.67
CA GLN A 1082 -34.55 -17.72 18.99
C GLN A 1082 -33.76 -16.73 19.86
N HIS A 1083 -32.43 -16.67 19.69
CA HIS A 1083 -31.54 -15.84 20.52
C HIS A 1083 -31.28 -14.46 19.91
N TYR A 1084 -31.18 -14.37 18.58
CA TYR A 1084 -30.99 -13.14 17.82
C TYR A 1084 -32.17 -12.95 16.85
N PRO A 1085 -33.37 -12.56 17.35
CA PRO A 1085 -34.58 -12.50 16.54
C PRO A 1085 -34.54 -11.47 15.41
N ASP A 1086 -33.70 -10.44 15.56
CA ASP A 1086 -33.54 -9.35 14.57
C ASP A 1086 -32.53 -9.67 13.47
N GLN A 1087 -31.81 -10.80 13.56
CA GLN A 1087 -30.85 -11.21 12.53
C GLN A 1087 -31.50 -12.02 11.41
N ARG A 1088 -30.88 -11.99 10.23
CA ARG A 1088 -31.30 -12.80 9.08
C ARG A 1088 -31.24 -14.29 9.43
N ARG A 1089 -32.36 -14.98 9.26
CA ARG A 1089 -32.44 -16.45 9.30
C ARG A 1089 -32.03 -17.04 7.95
N TYR A 1090 -31.19 -18.07 7.95
CA TYR A 1090 -30.80 -18.78 6.74
C TYR A 1090 -31.84 -19.85 6.34
N ASP A 1091 -32.14 -19.98 5.05
CA ASP A 1091 -33.05 -21.02 4.52
C ASP A 1091 -32.24 -22.16 3.88
N TYR A 1092 -31.98 -23.21 4.67
CA TYR A 1092 -31.16 -24.34 4.25
C TYR A 1092 -32.00 -25.36 3.46
N GLN A 1093 -31.84 -25.33 2.13
CA GLN A 1093 -32.70 -26.07 1.18
C GLN A 1093 -32.85 -27.58 1.48
N PRO A 1094 -31.81 -28.32 1.92
CA PRO A 1094 -31.96 -29.75 2.20
C PRO A 1094 -32.94 -30.12 3.34
N LEU A 1095 -33.33 -29.16 4.17
CA LEU A 1095 -34.26 -29.35 5.29
C LEU A 1095 -35.56 -28.56 5.15
N LYS A 1096 -35.85 -28.04 3.95
CA LYS A 1096 -37.09 -27.34 3.67
C LYS A 1096 -38.31 -28.21 3.98
N GLY A 1097 -39.23 -27.72 4.79
CA GLY A 1097 -40.42 -28.46 5.26
C GLY A 1097 -40.20 -29.26 6.55
N PHE A 1098 -39.00 -29.28 7.13
CA PHE A 1098 -38.70 -29.92 8.42
C PHE A 1098 -38.54 -28.93 9.58
N GLU A 1099 -38.74 -27.64 9.34
CA GLU A 1099 -38.43 -26.54 10.27
C GLU A 1099 -39.13 -26.72 11.63
N ASP A 1100 -40.42 -27.07 11.63
CA ASP A 1100 -41.19 -27.29 12.86
C ASP A 1100 -40.66 -28.48 13.68
N SER A 1101 -40.19 -29.54 13.00
CA SER A 1101 -39.63 -30.74 13.64
C SER A 1101 -38.20 -30.54 14.18
N LEU A 1102 -37.55 -29.42 13.83
CA LEU A 1102 -36.17 -29.09 14.18
C LEU A 1102 -36.08 -27.83 15.06
N ARG A 1103 -37.19 -27.36 15.62
CA ARG A 1103 -37.20 -26.28 16.61
C ARG A 1103 -36.32 -26.59 17.80
N PHE A 1104 -35.41 -25.70 18.16
CA PHE A 1104 -34.50 -25.89 19.29
C PHE A 1104 -35.27 -25.93 20.61
N ASN A 1105 -35.24 -27.09 21.26
CA ASN A 1105 -35.87 -27.38 22.56
C ASN A 1105 -35.18 -28.62 23.21
N PRO A 1106 -35.49 -28.99 24.46
CA PRO A 1106 -34.84 -30.13 25.11
C PRO A 1106 -35.01 -31.48 24.38
N GLU A 1107 -36.16 -31.71 23.73
CA GLU A 1107 -36.45 -32.97 23.02
C GLU A 1107 -35.61 -33.11 21.76
N THR A 1108 -35.60 -32.06 20.92
CA THR A 1108 -34.75 -31.99 19.72
C THR A 1108 -33.27 -31.97 20.05
N TYR A 1109 -32.86 -31.32 21.14
CA TYR A 1109 -31.48 -31.39 21.62
C TYR A 1109 -31.07 -32.84 21.90
N ALA A 1110 -31.88 -33.59 22.67
CA ALA A 1110 -31.60 -34.99 22.98
C ALA A 1110 -31.60 -35.89 21.73
N ARG A 1111 -32.44 -35.59 20.73
CA ARG A 1111 -32.60 -36.40 19.51
C ARG A 1111 -31.59 -36.07 18.40
N VAL A 1112 -31.21 -34.81 18.24
CA VAL A 1112 -30.44 -34.30 17.07
C VAL A 1112 -29.06 -33.82 17.47
N ILE A 1113 -28.94 -33.08 18.58
CA ILE A 1113 -27.68 -32.43 18.99
C ILE A 1113 -26.83 -33.36 19.86
N LYS A 1114 -27.41 -34.08 20.82
CA LYS A 1114 -26.63 -35.00 21.65
C LYS A 1114 -26.02 -36.12 20.79
N ASP A 1115 -24.70 -36.26 20.86
CA ASP A 1115 -23.92 -37.26 20.11
C ASP A 1115 -24.06 -37.16 18.58
N TYR A 1116 -24.34 -35.96 18.05
CA TYR A 1116 -24.45 -35.72 16.60
C TYR A 1116 -23.18 -36.09 15.82
N ASN A 1117 -22.01 -35.92 16.45
CA ASN A 1117 -20.71 -36.20 15.86
C ASN A 1117 -20.53 -37.70 15.54
N LEU A 1118 -21.33 -38.60 16.12
CA LEU A 1118 -21.41 -40.01 15.71
C LEU A 1118 -21.76 -40.16 14.23
N LYS A 1119 -22.28 -39.10 13.59
CA LYS A 1119 -22.74 -39.06 12.20
C LYS A 1119 -21.82 -38.26 11.25
N ASP A 1120 -20.61 -37.88 11.67
CA ASP A 1120 -19.69 -37.08 10.83
C ASP A 1120 -19.36 -37.75 9.48
N LEU A 1121 -19.20 -36.95 8.43
CA LEU A 1121 -19.08 -37.42 7.04
C LEU A 1121 -17.66 -37.17 6.49
N SER A 1122 -16.71 -38.07 6.78
CA SER A 1122 -15.30 -37.88 6.48
C SER A 1122 -14.87 -38.51 5.16
N ILE A 1123 -14.48 -37.67 4.19
CA ILE A 1123 -13.89 -38.06 2.89
C ILE A 1123 -12.48 -37.48 2.72
#